data_AF-A0A2H0SGG3-F1
#
_entry.id   AF-A0A2H0SGG3-F1
#
_cell.length_a   1.000
_cell.length_b   1.000
_cell.length_c   1.000
_cell.angle_alpha   90.00
_cell.angle_beta   90.00
_cell.angle_gamma   90.00
#
_symmetry.space_group_name_H-M   'P 1'
#
loop_
_entity.id
_entity.type
_entity.pdbx_description
1 polymer ?
#
loop_
_entity_poly.entity_id
_entity_poly.type
_entity_poly.pdbx_seq_one_letter_code
_entity_poly.pdbx_strand_id
1 'polypeptide(L)'
;DKTELDLEAEEKQVDIEQATEEAAEDIVEELSHSGELESLREPENRETLKKWISSRVKNFWVAHISGAAAGFAVTSGARIAIKQSAFLYLNGIPGAGIIAGAVAGAAIEGGKTYYRERNKFVAGDIITQLNEAPDDLQKAAIVSKAEKHLKEARINKSPEAKDLADIVRAARLHLEADLHKEELTGKSEAQQISWLLKTSGENLKKIPRSEKKNAKALLKKIEFQSEKSKVDHAKVGKAILKGALVGAIGGTIGGALSHYVFDNLHPGEWLEHAVKPIQEAMPDISQEHAQSIAEQALQEKAEVAAEAVARVIAEGKDQLLKETFTAEATKGDGWTHLARKVVHDYLVNLNELSPDTAPDLTTEQLVHIEDTLVKEQLRSGSKELIHLDQKLELTGAKIQSLIEKAQDLSVKKIENISTVLKEPEHHLSSTTIEWMADTKNISNPSNDFAREIAERAKEAAQIAAATVQEIAVPEIVDKGAEEISKKESVEEVVPEIPDKTPSHIKTILGVLSGGALGAYAAKKIFWKKQVEAVEAKEPEQESPVAKTTVLDEDIEDTVEKPVAQSAPSPIAEKEESEDISPLPAVVAGALAGAAAVEAISSAKEPDHSQDSLDSEAELSNNNETNMENFNTGESPQELIDESEEAEITAEQKPAPSAPDASPATEQITTVEEQLEIDEESEFIRAAAEHIKQRLDKYEELQISDDGKKLTTKKELQERFTELVKKYWNEFATHGFTKGDILERHGDLDAEAALFLLKEAGLVVDRDTLTFVEKGKGKQVLSGTIIDSSETFGVKAEEEGKRLIIDHHTAEPRRDVSSAKLLYNILSNPEFGVLEKKPWLDKFVEYVAKEDNKNYTPDECRDFWENYGRNF
;
A
#
# COMPACT_ATOMS: atom_id res chain seq x y z
N ASP A 1 47.57 -4.48 -17.77
CA ASP A 1 46.62 -5.43 -17.15
C ASP A 1 45.95 -4.87 -15.91
N LYS A 2 46.46 -5.01 -14.66
CA LYS A 2 45.73 -4.52 -13.47
C LYS A 2 45.59 -2.99 -13.43
N THR A 3 46.66 -2.25 -13.72
CA THR A 3 46.65 -0.78 -13.80
C THR A 3 45.85 -0.22 -14.98
N GLU A 4 45.56 -1.04 -15.99
CA GLU A 4 44.81 -0.64 -17.19
C GLU A 4 43.30 -0.81 -16.95
N LEU A 5 42.91 -1.88 -16.24
CA LEU A 5 41.55 -2.08 -15.73
C LEU A 5 41.15 -1.05 -14.67
N ASP A 6 42.08 -0.67 -13.79
CA ASP A 6 41.81 0.35 -12.77
C ASP A 6 41.61 1.75 -13.40
N LEU A 7 42.38 2.09 -14.45
CA LEU A 7 42.21 3.34 -15.21
C LEU A 7 40.90 3.36 -16.01
N GLU A 8 40.50 2.24 -16.62
CA GLU A 8 39.25 2.14 -17.37
C GLU A 8 38.01 2.18 -16.45
N ALA A 9 38.14 1.72 -15.19
CA ALA A 9 37.10 1.82 -14.17
C ALA A 9 36.97 3.26 -13.65
N GLU A 10 38.09 3.96 -13.42
CA GLU A 10 38.08 5.38 -13.05
C GLU A 10 37.49 6.26 -14.15
N GLU A 11 37.84 6.00 -15.42
CA GLU A 11 37.29 6.74 -16.58
C GLU A 11 35.76 6.56 -16.70
N LYS A 12 35.26 5.33 -16.55
CA LYS A 12 33.81 5.05 -16.55
C LYS A 12 33.07 5.65 -15.36
N GLN A 13 33.72 5.77 -14.21
CA GLN A 13 33.12 6.38 -13.02
C GLN A 13 32.95 7.89 -13.21
N VAL A 14 33.93 8.56 -13.84
CA VAL A 14 33.86 9.98 -14.19
C VAL A 14 32.74 10.26 -15.20
N ASP A 15 32.56 9.39 -16.20
CA ASP A 15 31.48 9.51 -17.20
C ASP A 15 30.07 9.38 -16.56
N ILE A 16 29.90 8.51 -15.56
CA ILE A 16 28.63 8.33 -14.83
C ILE A 16 28.31 9.55 -13.97
N GLU A 17 29.30 10.10 -13.27
CA GLU A 17 29.12 11.31 -12.45
C GLU A 17 28.71 12.50 -13.30
N GLN A 18 29.38 12.69 -14.44
CA GLN A 18 29.08 13.78 -15.37
C GLN A 18 27.69 13.65 -16.00
N ALA A 19 27.30 12.44 -16.43
CA ALA A 19 25.97 12.19 -16.99
C ALA A 19 24.85 12.34 -15.96
N THR A 20 25.12 12.02 -14.69
CA THR A 20 24.17 12.17 -13.58
C THR A 20 23.93 13.65 -13.26
N GLU A 21 24.99 14.45 -13.28
CA GLU A 21 24.92 15.88 -13.00
C GLU A 21 24.21 16.65 -14.13
N GLU A 22 24.48 16.30 -15.39
CA GLU A 22 23.80 16.85 -16.57
C GLU A 22 22.29 16.51 -16.57
N ALA A 23 21.92 15.27 -16.20
CA ALA A 23 20.52 14.87 -16.07
C ALA A 23 19.79 15.59 -14.92
N ALA A 24 20.46 15.83 -13.79
CA ALA A 24 19.90 16.59 -12.68
C ALA A 24 19.67 18.06 -13.05
N GLU A 25 20.61 18.66 -13.80
CA GLU A 25 20.51 20.03 -14.29
C GLU A 25 19.34 20.22 -15.25
N ASP A 26 19.19 19.31 -16.23
CA ASP A 26 18.08 19.31 -17.19
C ASP A 26 16.71 19.24 -16.49
N ILE A 27 16.57 18.37 -15.47
CA ILE A 27 15.31 18.20 -14.72
C ILE A 27 14.97 19.47 -13.92
N VAL A 28 15.96 20.08 -13.26
CA VAL A 28 15.78 21.31 -12.50
C VAL A 28 15.43 22.48 -13.43
N GLU A 29 16.08 22.56 -14.58
CA GLU A 29 15.79 23.59 -15.59
C GLU A 29 14.38 23.43 -16.15
N GLU A 30 13.94 22.22 -16.46
CA GLU A 30 12.59 21.96 -16.97
C GLU A 30 11.50 22.27 -15.93
N LEU A 31 11.70 21.92 -14.66
CA LEU A 31 10.79 22.25 -13.55
C LEU A 31 10.72 23.75 -13.29
N SER A 32 11.84 24.47 -13.45
CA SER A 32 11.86 25.94 -13.31
C SER A 32 11.10 26.64 -14.45
N HIS A 33 11.05 26.05 -15.65
CA HIS A 33 10.37 26.59 -16.82
C HIS A 33 8.87 26.24 -16.91
N SER A 34 8.40 25.18 -16.25
CA SER A 34 6.97 24.81 -16.28
C SER A 34 6.06 25.79 -15.54
N GLY A 35 6.63 26.68 -14.70
CA GLY A 35 5.88 27.66 -13.92
C GLY A 35 5.14 27.07 -12.72
N GLU A 36 5.28 25.76 -12.48
CA GLU A 36 4.58 25.03 -11.43
C GLU A 36 5.21 25.21 -10.03
N LEU A 37 6.45 25.71 -9.96
CA LEU A 37 7.19 25.93 -8.70
C LEU A 37 7.94 27.25 -8.74
N GLU A 38 7.28 28.32 -8.30
CA GLU A 38 7.84 29.69 -8.31
C GLU A 38 9.07 29.83 -7.39
N SER A 39 9.18 28.98 -6.36
CA SER A 39 10.33 28.87 -5.46
C SER A 39 11.61 28.37 -6.12
N LEU A 40 11.52 27.67 -7.26
CA LEU A 40 12.69 27.21 -8.03
C LEU A 40 13.29 28.32 -8.92
N ARG A 41 12.78 29.55 -8.86
CA ARG A 41 13.45 30.71 -9.49
C ARG A 41 14.67 31.16 -8.69
N GLU A 42 14.73 30.84 -7.40
CA GLU A 42 15.87 31.18 -6.57
C GLU A 42 17.05 30.21 -6.84
N PRO A 43 18.28 30.72 -7.09
CA PRO A 43 19.44 29.90 -7.43
C PRO A 43 19.77 28.84 -6.37
N GLU A 44 19.54 29.18 -5.09
CA GLU A 44 19.84 28.30 -3.95
C GLU A 44 18.91 27.07 -3.92
N ASN A 45 17.63 27.25 -4.27
CA ASN A 45 16.66 26.15 -4.35
C ASN A 45 16.91 25.25 -5.57
N ARG A 46 17.34 25.82 -6.71
CA ARG A 46 17.78 25.03 -7.87
C ARG A 46 19.00 24.17 -7.52
N GLU A 47 19.99 24.74 -6.86
CA GLU A 47 21.22 24.05 -6.50
C GLU A 47 20.97 22.94 -5.47
N THR A 48 20.07 23.19 -4.51
CA THR A 48 19.68 22.20 -3.49
C THR A 48 18.91 21.03 -4.13
N LEU A 49 17.94 21.32 -5.00
CA LEU A 49 17.21 20.29 -5.74
C LEU A 49 18.14 19.51 -6.69
N LYS A 50 19.06 20.20 -7.38
CA LYS A 50 20.08 19.58 -8.24
C LYS A 50 20.95 18.60 -7.45
N LYS A 51 21.45 19.01 -6.27
CA LYS A 51 22.24 18.14 -5.38
C LYS A 51 21.43 16.95 -4.86
N TRP A 52 20.17 17.15 -4.50
CA TRP A 52 19.29 16.08 -4.04
C TRP A 52 19.00 15.06 -5.15
N ILE A 53 18.64 15.52 -6.36
CA ILE A 53 18.41 14.67 -7.53
C ILE A 53 19.71 13.94 -7.90
N SER A 54 20.82 14.67 -8.02
CA SER A 54 22.14 14.10 -8.34
C SER A 54 22.56 13.04 -7.33
N SER A 55 22.40 13.29 -6.02
CA SER A 55 22.74 12.32 -4.98
C SER A 55 21.85 11.08 -5.01
N ARG A 56 20.55 11.21 -5.30
CA ARG A 56 19.63 10.06 -5.37
C ARG A 56 19.80 9.25 -6.63
N VAL A 57 20.03 9.90 -7.77
CA VAL A 57 20.38 9.25 -9.03
C VAL A 57 21.72 8.54 -8.84
N LYS A 58 22.76 9.21 -8.34
CA LYS A 58 24.07 8.59 -8.06
C LYS A 58 23.95 7.37 -7.15
N ASN A 59 23.22 7.46 -6.04
CA ASN A 59 23.04 6.32 -5.12
C ASN A 59 22.23 5.18 -5.76
N PHE A 60 21.21 5.48 -6.56
CA PHE A 60 20.45 4.48 -7.30
C PHE A 60 21.34 3.76 -8.34
N TRP A 61 22.12 4.52 -9.10
CA TRP A 61 23.00 4.01 -10.15
C TRP A 61 24.19 3.21 -9.61
N VAL A 62 24.84 3.68 -8.54
CA VAL A 62 25.92 2.98 -7.84
C VAL A 62 25.44 1.68 -7.22
N ALA A 63 24.19 1.62 -6.75
CA ALA A 63 23.65 0.43 -6.10
C ALA A 63 23.07 -0.61 -7.07
N HIS A 64 22.69 -0.24 -8.31
CA HIS A 64 21.85 -1.13 -9.14
C HIS A 64 22.38 -1.41 -10.57
N ILE A 65 23.46 -0.79 -11.03
CA ILE A 65 23.94 -0.98 -12.41
C ILE A 65 25.46 -1.11 -12.46
N SER A 66 25.99 -2.29 -12.09
CA SER A 66 27.37 -2.69 -12.41
C SER A 66 27.38 -3.58 -13.65
N GLY A 67 27.51 -2.97 -14.83
CA GLY A 67 27.79 -3.65 -16.11
C GLY A 67 26.77 -3.38 -17.22
N ALA A 68 27.26 -3.08 -18.44
CA ALA A 68 26.65 -2.97 -19.78
C ALA A 68 25.29 -2.26 -20.01
N ALA A 69 24.43 -2.14 -18.99
CA ALA A 69 23.10 -1.52 -19.06
C ALA A 69 23.13 0.02 -18.85
N ALA A 70 24.30 0.62 -18.71
CA ALA A 70 24.44 2.08 -18.54
C ALA A 70 23.95 2.89 -19.76
N GLY A 71 23.95 2.29 -20.97
CA GLY A 71 23.49 2.96 -22.19
C GLY A 71 21.97 3.06 -22.36
N PHE A 72 21.18 2.26 -21.62
CA PHE A 72 19.71 2.21 -21.77
C PHE A 72 18.96 3.13 -20.80
N ALA A 73 19.50 3.31 -19.60
CA ALA A 73 18.86 4.04 -18.50
C ALA A 73 19.04 5.58 -18.56
N VAL A 74 19.78 6.11 -19.54
CA VAL A 74 19.95 7.57 -19.78
C VAL A 74 18.75 8.19 -20.55
N THR A 75 17.73 7.39 -20.91
CA THR A 75 16.59 7.89 -21.69
C THR A 75 15.47 8.51 -20.85
N SER A 76 14.64 9.33 -21.50
CA SER A 76 13.59 10.22 -20.97
C SER A 76 12.64 9.61 -19.92
N GLY A 77 12.53 8.28 -19.85
CA GLY A 77 11.70 7.58 -18.87
C GLY A 77 12.16 7.76 -17.42
N ALA A 78 13.47 7.67 -17.16
CA ALA A 78 14.03 7.93 -15.83
C ALA A 78 13.83 9.39 -15.42
N ARG A 79 14.04 10.32 -16.37
CA ARG A 79 13.83 11.76 -16.15
C ARG A 79 12.38 12.07 -15.76
N ILE A 80 11.39 11.48 -16.42
CA ILE A 80 9.99 11.77 -16.11
C ILE A 80 9.52 11.06 -14.83
N ALA A 81 9.98 9.83 -14.57
CA ALA A 81 9.71 9.15 -13.30
C ALA A 81 10.28 9.96 -12.12
N ILE A 82 11.51 10.46 -12.24
CA ILE A 82 12.14 11.35 -11.25
C ILE A 82 11.37 12.68 -11.14
N LYS A 83 10.92 13.28 -12.25
CA LYS A 83 10.14 14.53 -12.27
C LYS A 83 8.80 14.39 -11.54
N GLN A 84 8.05 13.33 -11.82
CA GLN A 84 6.78 13.02 -11.14
C GLN A 84 7.00 12.70 -9.66
N SER A 85 8.05 11.93 -9.34
CA SER A 85 8.41 11.61 -7.95
C SER A 85 8.80 12.87 -7.16
N ALA A 86 9.56 13.78 -7.77
CA ALA A 86 9.93 15.06 -7.17
C ALA A 86 8.72 15.98 -6.99
N PHE A 87 7.82 16.04 -7.97
CA PHE A 87 6.56 16.82 -7.87
C PHE A 87 5.63 16.31 -6.76
N LEU A 88 5.50 14.99 -6.60
CA LEU A 88 4.66 14.38 -5.56
C LEU A 88 5.30 14.48 -4.17
N TYR A 89 6.63 14.36 -4.08
CA TYR A 89 7.41 14.57 -2.85
C TYR A 89 7.34 16.02 -2.37
N LEU A 90 7.49 16.99 -3.27
CA LEU A 90 7.40 18.42 -2.97
C LEU A 90 5.97 18.86 -2.56
N ASN A 91 4.94 18.07 -2.89
CA ASN A 91 3.55 18.28 -2.44
C ASN A 91 3.15 17.45 -1.21
N GLY A 92 4.11 16.84 -0.50
CA GLY A 92 3.87 16.20 0.80
C GLY A 92 3.21 14.81 0.76
N ILE A 93 3.14 14.15 -0.40
CA ILE A 93 2.54 12.81 -0.55
C ILE A 93 3.64 11.73 -0.32
N PRO A 94 3.48 10.79 0.64
CA PRO A 94 4.50 9.78 0.94
C PRO A 94 4.66 8.79 -0.22
N GLY A 95 5.91 8.61 -0.67
CA GLY A 95 6.21 8.22 -2.05
C GLY A 95 6.65 6.77 -2.31
N ALA A 96 6.85 5.90 -1.32
CA ALA A 96 7.50 4.60 -1.61
C ALA A 96 6.64 3.67 -2.51
N GLY A 97 5.37 3.44 -2.17
CA GLY A 97 4.45 2.60 -2.97
C GLY A 97 4.07 3.24 -4.31
N ILE A 98 3.96 4.56 -4.36
CA ILE A 98 3.67 5.33 -5.58
C ILE A 98 4.87 5.28 -6.53
N ILE A 99 6.10 5.43 -6.02
CA ILE A 99 7.34 5.35 -6.81
C ILE A 99 7.57 3.92 -7.29
N ALA A 100 7.36 2.92 -6.44
CA ALA A 100 7.50 1.51 -6.79
C ALA A 100 6.47 1.09 -7.86
N GLY A 101 5.20 1.47 -7.67
CA GLY A 101 4.14 1.29 -8.65
C GLY A 101 4.44 2.01 -9.96
N ALA A 102 4.90 3.26 -9.90
CA ALA A 102 5.30 4.02 -11.08
C ALA A 102 6.48 3.38 -11.82
N VAL A 103 7.49 2.88 -11.11
CA VAL A 103 8.66 2.23 -11.72
C VAL A 103 8.26 0.89 -12.34
N ALA A 104 7.43 0.08 -11.67
CA ALA A 104 6.94 -1.18 -12.22
C ALA A 104 6.05 -0.96 -13.45
N GLY A 105 5.10 -0.02 -13.37
CA GLY A 105 4.25 0.33 -14.50
C GLY A 105 5.05 0.90 -15.68
N ALA A 106 6.03 1.76 -15.41
CA ALA A 106 6.98 2.27 -16.39
C ALA A 106 7.76 1.15 -17.09
N ALA A 107 8.30 0.20 -16.32
CA ALA A 107 9.08 -0.91 -16.85
C ALA A 107 8.22 -1.83 -17.74
N ILE A 108 6.99 -2.12 -17.32
CA ILE A 108 6.07 -3.00 -18.08
C ILE A 108 5.64 -2.36 -19.40
N GLU A 109 5.11 -1.13 -19.38
CA GLU A 109 4.65 -0.48 -20.63
C GLU A 109 5.81 -0.02 -21.51
N GLY A 110 6.93 0.37 -20.90
CA GLY A 110 8.18 0.68 -21.58
C GLY A 110 8.77 -0.52 -22.30
N GLY A 111 8.91 -1.66 -21.61
CA GLY A 111 9.40 -2.92 -22.16
C GLY A 111 8.51 -3.44 -23.29
N LYS A 112 7.19 -3.47 -23.08
CA LYS A 112 6.20 -3.84 -24.10
C LYS A 112 6.34 -2.98 -25.36
N THR A 113 6.44 -1.67 -25.20
CA THR A 113 6.52 -0.74 -26.34
C THR A 113 7.89 -0.79 -27.02
N TYR A 114 8.97 -0.95 -26.26
CA TYR A 114 10.33 -1.15 -26.76
C TYR A 114 10.44 -2.41 -27.63
N TYR A 115 9.92 -3.54 -27.14
CA TYR A 115 9.90 -4.80 -27.88
C TYR A 115 9.09 -4.69 -29.18
N ARG A 116 7.93 -4.03 -29.14
CA ARG A 116 7.11 -3.76 -30.35
C ARG A 116 7.83 -2.88 -31.37
N GLU A 117 8.57 -1.86 -30.91
CA GLU A 117 9.30 -0.92 -31.77
C GLU A 117 10.58 -1.55 -32.35
N ARG A 118 11.29 -2.39 -31.59
CA ARG A 118 12.47 -3.14 -32.04
C ARG A 118 12.12 -4.20 -33.10
N ASN A 119 10.95 -4.82 -32.97
CA ASN A 119 10.50 -5.93 -33.83
C ASN A 119 9.46 -5.50 -34.86
N LYS A 120 9.74 -4.40 -35.57
CA LYS A 120 8.92 -3.96 -36.71
C LYS A 120 9.31 -4.73 -37.97
N PHE A 121 8.30 -5.15 -38.73
CA PHE A 121 8.44 -5.81 -40.01
C PHE A 121 8.68 -4.78 -41.12
N VAL A 122 9.48 -5.17 -42.11
CA VAL A 122 9.79 -4.35 -43.28
C VAL A 122 8.63 -4.42 -44.27
N ALA A 123 8.03 -3.28 -44.59
CA ALA A 123 6.91 -3.24 -45.53
C ALA A 123 7.26 -3.85 -46.90
N GLY A 124 8.48 -3.61 -47.40
CA GLY A 124 8.97 -4.15 -48.66
C GLY A 124 9.04 -5.68 -48.72
N ASP A 125 9.36 -6.36 -47.61
CA ASP A 125 9.38 -7.82 -47.55
C ASP A 125 7.97 -8.40 -47.64
N ILE A 126 7.00 -7.78 -46.93
CA ILE A 126 5.59 -8.17 -47.01
C ILE A 126 5.06 -8.00 -48.44
N ILE A 127 5.41 -6.90 -49.13
CA ILE A 127 5.04 -6.67 -50.53
C ILE A 127 5.67 -7.72 -51.45
N THR A 128 6.94 -8.07 -51.21
CA THR A 128 7.67 -9.07 -52.01
C THR A 128 7.03 -10.45 -51.85
N GLN A 129 6.78 -10.89 -50.62
CA GLN A 129 6.09 -12.15 -50.34
C GLN A 129 4.67 -12.19 -50.92
N LEU A 130 3.95 -11.07 -50.90
CA LEU A 130 2.62 -10.97 -51.49
C LEU A 130 2.65 -11.12 -53.03
N ASN A 131 3.67 -10.58 -53.68
CA ASN A 131 3.86 -10.67 -55.13
C ASN A 131 4.35 -12.06 -55.57
N GLU A 132 5.18 -12.71 -54.75
CA GLU A 132 5.77 -14.03 -55.03
C GLU A 132 4.86 -15.21 -54.66
N ALA A 133 3.78 -14.96 -53.91
CA ALA A 133 2.85 -16.00 -53.49
C ALA A 133 2.21 -16.73 -54.70
N PRO A 134 2.35 -18.06 -54.80
CA PRO A 134 1.98 -18.84 -55.98
C PRO A 134 0.46 -19.03 -56.17
N ASP A 135 -0.34 -18.85 -55.10
CA ASP A 135 -1.77 -19.07 -55.11
C ASP A 135 -2.53 -18.03 -54.25
N ASP A 136 -3.83 -17.86 -54.55
CA ASP A 136 -4.68 -16.84 -53.92
C ASP A 136 -4.91 -17.09 -52.42
N LEU A 137 -4.80 -18.34 -51.97
CA LEU A 137 -4.94 -18.70 -50.56
C LEU A 137 -3.72 -18.21 -49.76
N GLN A 138 -2.51 -18.36 -50.30
CA GLN A 138 -1.29 -17.82 -49.71
C GLN A 138 -1.30 -16.29 -49.72
N LYS A 139 -1.77 -15.65 -50.81
CA LYS A 139 -1.96 -14.19 -50.85
C LYS A 139 -2.93 -13.72 -49.76
N ALA A 140 -4.08 -14.39 -49.60
CA ALA A 140 -5.04 -14.05 -48.55
C ALA A 140 -4.47 -14.20 -47.13
N ALA A 141 -3.66 -15.23 -46.90
CA ALA A 141 -3.00 -15.43 -45.62
C ALA A 141 -1.94 -14.35 -45.33
N ILE A 142 -1.15 -13.96 -46.34
CA ILE A 142 -0.17 -12.86 -46.24
C ILE A 142 -0.90 -11.53 -45.98
N VAL A 143 -1.97 -11.22 -46.72
CA VAL A 143 -2.81 -10.02 -46.53
C VAL A 143 -3.41 -9.98 -45.13
N SER A 144 -3.95 -11.10 -44.64
CA SER A 144 -4.53 -11.16 -43.29
C SER A 144 -3.49 -10.94 -42.20
N LYS A 145 -2.30 -11.52 -42.35
CA LYS A 145 -1.19 -11.34 -41.41
C LYS A 145 -0.63 -9.91 -41.46
N ALA A 146 -0.51 -9.34 -42.65
CA ALA A 146 -0.09 -7.95 -42.86
C ALA A 146 -1.12 -6.96 -42.28
N GLU A 147 -2.43 -7.20 -42.45
CA GLU A 147 -3.48 -6.35 -41.87
C GLU A 147 -3.45 -6.38 -40.34
N LYS A 148 -3.21 -7.57 -39.75
CA LYS A 148 -3.00 -7.70 -38.30
C LYS A 148 -1.80 -6.87 -37.84
N HIS A 149 -0.66 -6.97 -38.52
CA HIS A 149 0.54 -6.21 -38.16
C HIS A 149 0.44 -4.71 -38.46
N LEU A 150 -0.33 -4.29 -39.48
CA LEU A 150 -0.67 -2.89 -39.73
C LEU A 150 -1.51 -2.31 -38.59
N LYS A 151 -2.53 -3.04 -38.11
CA LYS A 151 -3.36 -2.65 -36.97
C LYS A 151 -2.56 -2.57 -35.66
N GLU A 152 -1.63 -3.49 -35.46
CA GLU A 152 -0.74 -3.51 -34.30
C GLU A 152 0.44 -2.51 -34.41
N ALA A 153 0.51 -1.71 -35.49
CA ALA A 153 1.61 -0.79 -35.78
C ALA A 153 3.00 -1.44 -35.77
N ARG A 154 3.07 -2.74 -36.10
CA ARG A 154 4.29 -3.56 -36.16
C ARG A 154 5.00 -3.49 -37.50
N ILE A 155 4.65 -2.54 -38.37
CA ILE A 155 5.34 -2.32 -39.65
C ILE A 155 6.11 -1.01 -39.55
N ASN A 156 7.33 -0.98 -40.09
CA ASN A 156 8.17 0.21 -40.08
C ASN A 156 7.46 1.39 -40.77
N LYS A 157 7.71 2.63 -40.33
CA LYS A 157 7.13 3.83 -40.95
C LYS A 157 7.91 4.24 -42.21
N SER A 158 8.14 3.30 -43.11
CA SER A 158 8.79 3.59 -44.38
C SER A 158 7.76 4.17 -45.37
N PRO A 159 8.17 4.91 -46.41
CA PRO A 159 7.25 5.33 -47.49
C PRO A 159 6.44 4.15 -48.05
N GLU A 160 7.07 2.98 -48.14
CA GLU A 160 6.49 1.72 -48.59
C GLU A 160 5.42 1.15 -47.63
N ALA A 161 5.34 1.60 -46.38
CA ALA A 161 4.31 1.15 -45.44
C ALA A 161 2.93 1.73 -45.78
N LYS A 162 2.91 2.95 -46.34
CA LYS A 162 1.70 3.54 -46.91
C LYS A 162 1.26 2.77 -48.15
N ASP A 163 2.23 2.45 -49.02
CA ASP A 163 2.00 1.63 -50.20
C ASP A 163 1.52 0.23 -49.81
N LEU A 164 2.09 -0.39 -48.77
CA LEU A 164 1.64 -1.67 -48.24
C LEU A 164 0.21 -1.61 -47.71
N ALA A 165 -0.19 -0.55 -47.01
CA ALA A 165 -1.58 -0.41 -46.55
C ALA A 165 -2.56 -0.32 -47.73
N ASP A 166 -2.19 0.39 -48.80
CA ASP A 166 -3.00 0.49 -50.02
C ASP A 166 -2.96 -0.81 -50.84
N ILE A 167 -1.84 -1.51 -50.89
CA ILE A 167 -1.67 -2.84 -51.52
C ILE A 167 -2.46 -3.91 -50.77
N VAL A 168 -2.42 -3.94 -49.43
CA VAL A 168 -3.20 -4.88 -48.59
C VAL A 168 -4.69 -4.60 -48.78
N ARG A 169 -5.11 -3.33 -48.84
CA ARG A 169 -6.49 -2.94 -49.14
C ARG A 169 -6.92 -3.36 -50.54
N ALA A 170 -6.08 -3.13 -51.55
CA ALA A 170 -6.35 -3.50 -52.94
C ALA A 170 -6.38 -5.02 -53.13
N ALA A 171 -5.41 -5.75 -52.56
CA ALA A 171 -5.33 -7.20 -52.60
C ALA A 171 -6.53 -7.85 -51.90
N ARG A 172 -6.98 -7.27 -50.78
CA ARG A 172 -8.21 -7.69 -50.10
C ARG A 172 -9.44 -7.50 -50.98
N LEU A 173 -9.60 -6.33 -51.60
CA LEU A 173 -10.71 -6.06 -52.51
C LEU A 173 -10.69 -7.00 -53.73
N HIS A 174 -9.51 -7.31 -54.27
CA HIS A 174 -9.34 -8.27 -55.36
C HIS A 174 -9.72 -9.70 -54.95
N LEU A 175 -9.23 -10.16 -53.79
CA LEU A 175 -9.56 -11.48 -53.24
C LEU A 175 -11.04 -11.62 -52.94
N GLU A 176 -11.66 -10.57 -52.37
CA GLU A 176 -13.12 -10.54 -52.13
C GLU A 176 -13.89 -10.50 -53.47
N ALA A 177 -13.39 -9.80 -54.50
CA ALA A 177 -14.02 -9.78 -55.82
C ALA A 177 -13.91 -11.12 -56.56
N ASP A 178 -12.79 -11.83 -56.45
CA ASP A 178 -12.61 -13.15 -57.07
C ASP A 178 -13.38 -14.25 -56.33
N LEU A 179 -13.47 -14.19 -54.99
CA LEU A 179 -14.32 -15.10 -54.20
C LEU A 179 -15.82 -14.95 -54.51
N HIS A 180 -16.24 -13.77 -54.94
CA HIS A 180 -17.65 -13.44 -55.22
C HIS A 180 -17.92 -13.14 -56.70
N LYS A 181 -17.04 -13.60 -57.59
CA LYS A 181 -17.08 -13.30 -59.03
C LYS A 181 -18.42 -13.65 -59.67
N GLU A 182 -19.06 -14.74 -59.24
CA GLU A 182 -20.39 -15.15 -59.70
C GLU A 182 -21.50 -14.19 -59.23
N GLU A 183 -21.42 -13.66 -58.01
CA GLU A 183 -22.40 -12.74 -57.39
C GLU A 183 -22.22 -11.26 -57.83
N LEU A 184 -21.06 -10.95 -58.42
CA LEU A 184 -20.71 -9.65 -58.97
C LEU A 184 -21.00 -9.54 -60.49
N THR A 185 -21.20 -10.68 -61.17
CA THR A 185 -21.59 -10.72 -62.59
C THR A 185 -22.93 -10.02 -62.82
N GLY A 186 -22.94 -8.97 -63.64
CA GLY A 186 -24.15 -8.21 -64.00
C GLY A 186 -24.48 -6.99 -63.12
N LYS A 187 -23.67 -6.70 -62.08
CA LYS A 187 -23.78 -5.46 -61.30
C LYS A 187 -22.93 -4.35 -61.93
N SER A 188 -23.36 -3.10 -61.78
CA SER A 188 -22.55 -1.94 -62.22
C SER A 188 -21.33 -1.75 -61.32
N GLU A 189 -20.26 -1.14 -61.84
CA GLU A 189 -18.99 -0.92 -61.14
C GLU A 189 -19.17 -0.23 -59.77
N ALA A 190 -20.06 0.78 -59.69
CA ALA A 190 -20.41 1.44 -58.44
C ALA A 190 -21.13 0.51 -57.43
N GLN A 191 -21.96 -0.43 -57.91
CA GLN A 191 -22.63 -1.41 -57.05
C GLN A 191 -21.68 -2.52 -56.60
N GLN A 192 -20.71 -2.90 -57.42
CA GLN A 192 -19.65 -3.84 -57.04
C GLN A 192 -18.79 -3.24 -55.91
N ILE A 193 -18.38 -1.97 -56.04
CA ILE A 193 -17.62 -1.24 -55.01
C ILE A 193 -18.42 -1.07 -53.71
N SER A 194 -19.71 -0.68 -53.78
CA SER A 194 -20.56 -0.52 -52.60
C SER A 194 -20.80 -1.85 -51.85
N TRP A 195 -20.92 -2.95 -52.59
CA TRP A 195 -21.12 -4.29 -52.02
C TRP A 195 -19.85 -4.83 -51.34
N LEU A 196 -18.67 -4.63 -51.94
CA LEU A 196 -17.38 -4.99 -51.34
C LEU A 196 -17.13 -4.23 -50.02
N LEU A 197 -17.41 -2.93 -49.99
CA LEU A 197 -17.25 -2.12 -48.76
C LEU A 197 -18.16 -2.56 -47.61
N LYS A 198 -19.37 -3.05 -47.90
CA LYS A 198 -20.33 -3.55 -46.89
C LYS A 198 -19.97 -4.92 -46.30
N THR A 199 -19.29 -5.77 -47.07
CA THR A 199 -19.07 -7.19 -46.71
C THR A 199 -17.82 -7.42 -45.84
N SER A 200 -16.96 -6.40 -45.72
CA SER A 200 -15.63 -6.47 -45.10
C SER A 200 -15.60 -6.72 -43.56
N GLY A 201 -16.73 -6.71 -42.84
CA GLY A 201 -16.76 -6.91 -41.38
C GLY A 201 -17.18 -8.31 -40.90
N GLU A 202 -18.01 -9.04 -41.65
CA GLU A 202 -18.84 -10.11 -41.06
C GLU A 202 -18.34 -11.55 -41.28
N ASN A 203 -17.41 -11.79 -42.20
CA ASN A 203 -17.20 -13.15 -42.72
C ASN A 203 -16.10 -13.99 -42.01
N LEU A 204 -15.27 -13.41 -41.14
CA LEU A 204 -14.31 -14.18 -40.33
C LEU A 204 -15.00 -15.19 -39.38
N LYS A 205 -16.28 -14.94 -39.04
CA LYS A 205 -17.09 -15.82 -38.18
C LYS A 205 -17.63 -17.06 -38.92
N LYS A 206 -17.68 -17.06 -40.25
CA LYS A 206 -18.36 -18.10 -41.06
C LYS A 206 -17.46 -19.24 -41.56
N ILE A 207 -16.14 -19.17 -41.36
CA ILE A 207 -15.22 -20.23 -41.80
C ILE A 207 -15.42 -21.50 -40.95
N PRO A 208 -15.65 -22.70 -41.56
CA PRO A 208 -15.76 -23.97 -40.85
C PRO A 208 -14.54 -24.28 -39.95
N ARG A 209 -14.75 -24.93 -38.80
CA ARG A 209 -13.68 -25.24 -37.82
C ARG A 209 -12.51 -26.06 -38.41
N SER A 210 -12.78 -26.93 -39.38
CA SER A 210 -11.76 -27.74 -40.08
C SER A 210 -10.82 -26.88 -40.93
N GLU A 211 -11.36 -25.89 -41.64
CA GLU A 211 -10.59 -24.97 -42.48
C GLU A 211 -9.82 -23.93 -41.65
N LYS A 212 -10.35 -23.54 -40.49
CA LYS A 212 -9.63 -22.70 -39.51
C LYS A 212 -8.30 -23.33 -39.08
N LYS A 213 -8.22 -24.66 -38.97
CA LYS A 213 -6.97 -25.36 -38.61
C LYS A 213 -5.92 -25.25 -39.72
N ASN A 214 -6.35 -25.41 -40.98
CA ASN A 214 -5.46 -25.30 -42.14
C ASN A 214 -5.02 -23.85 -42.40
N ALA A 215 -5.94 -22.89 -42.25
CA ALA A 215 -5.62 -21.45 -42.31
C ALA A 215 -4.64 -21.03 -41.20
N LYS A 216 -4.82 -21.54 -39.97
CA LYS A 216 -3.89 -21.31 -38.86
C LYS A 216 -2.51 -21.92 -39.12
N ALA A 217 -2.45 -23.09 -39.78
CA ALA A 217 -1.19 -23.72 -40.17
C ALA A 217 -0.46 -22.94 -41.29
N LEU A 218 -1.18 -22.35 -42.25
CA LEU A 218 -0.61 -21.48 -43.28
C LEU A 218 -0.12 -20.14 -42.71
N LEU A 219 -0.90 -19.50 -41.83
CA LEU A 219 -0.49 -18.27 -41.13
C LEU A 219 0.77 -18.44 -40.26
N LYS A 220 1.00 -19.66 -39.75
CA LYS A 220 2.20 -20.01 -38.98
C LYS A 220 3.43 -20.22 -39.87
N LYS A 221 3.25 -20.56 -41.16
CA LYS A 221 4.35 -20.78 -42.12
C LYS A 221 4.85 -19.50 -42.80
N ILE A 222 4.04 -18.45 -42.82
CA ILE A 222 4.43 -17.14 -43.37
C ILE A 222 5.29 -16.44 -42.32
N GLU A 223 6.57 -16.22 -42.55
CA GLU A 223 7.44 -15.45 -41.65
C GLU A 223 7.85 -14.16 -42.37
N PHE A 224 7.51 -13.00 -41.79
CA PHE A 224 7.99 -11.72 -42.29
C PHE A 224 9.36 -11.46 -41.68
N GLN A 225 10.31 -11.00 -42.49
CA GLN A 225 11.60 -10.56 -42.01
C GLN A 225 11.40 -9.31 -41.15
N SER A 226 11.73 -9.42 -39.86
CA SER A 226 11.89 -8.27 -38.99
C SER A 226 13.30 -7.73 -39.17
N GLU A 227 13.44 -6.51 -39.68
CA GLU A 227 14.67 -5.76 -39.44
C GLU A 227 14.64 -5.24 -38.00
N LYS A 228 15.78 -5.28 -37.30
CA LYS A 228 15.95 -4.54 -36.05
C LYS A 228 15.81 -3.04 -36.38
N SER A 229 14.59 -2.54 -36.35
CA SER A 229 14.31 -1.16 -36.76
C SER A 229 14.86 -0.20 -35.69
N LYS A 230 15.26 1.01 -36.10
CA LYS A 230 15.61 2.06 -35.13
C LYS A 230 14.40 2.31 -34.25
N VAL A 231 14.56 2.04 -32.95
CA VAL A 231 13.51 2.17 -31.94
C VAL A 231 13.07 3.63 -31.86
N ASP A 232 11.76 3.89 -31.97
CA ASP A 232 11.19 5.22 -31.74
C ASP A 232 11.16 5.51 -30.23
N HIS A 233 12.29 5.98 -29.70
CA HIS A 233 12.48 6.26 -28.27
C HIS A 233 11.43 7.22 -27.70
N ALA A 234 10.86 8.11 -28.51
CA ALA A 234 9.82 9.03 -28.07
C ALA A 234 8.49 8.30 -27.74
N LYS A 235 8.15 7.26 -28.50
CA LYS A 235 6.98 6.41 -28.19
C LYS A 235 7.22 5.53 -26.96
N VAL A 236 8.42 4.96 -26.84
CA VAL A 236 8.80 4.17 -25.66
C VAL A 236 8.73 5.05 -24.41
N GLY A 237 9.24 6.28 -24.47
CA GLY A 237 9.13 7.26 -23.38
C GLY A 237 7.69 7.61 -23.01
N LYS A 238 6.78 7.79 -23.98
CA LYS A 238 5.35 8.01 -23.71
C LYS A 238 4.66 6.81 -23.06
N ALA A 239 5.04 5.59 -23.44
CA ALA A 239 4.50 4.37 -22.84
C ALA A 239 5.02 4.17 -21.41
N ILE A 240 6.31 4.41 -21.18
CA ILE A 240 6.92 4.47 -19.84
C ILE A 240 6.15 5.45 -18.96
N LEU A 241 5.87 6.67 -19.47
CA LEU A 241 5.13 7.68 -18.73
C LEU A 241 3.71 7.23 -18.38
N LYS A 242 3.00 6.62 -19.33
CA LYS A 242 1.66 6.10 -19.12
C LYS A 242 1.66 4.98 -18.08
N GLY A 243 2.61 4.06 -18.17
CA GLY A 243 2.80 2.99 -17.21
C GLY A 243 3.11 3.52 -15.81
N ALA A 244 3.98 4.52 -15.72
CA ALA A 244 4.32 5.18 -14.46
C ALA A 244 3.12 5.83 -13.80
N LEU A 245 2.31 6.55 -14.58
CA LEU A 245 1.13 7.23 -14.08
C LEU A 245 0.07 6.23 -13.58
N VAL A 246 -0.18 5.15 -14.33
CA VAL A 246 -1.13 4.10 -13.93
C VAL A 246 -0.65 3.35 -12.68
N GLY A 247 0.65 3.08 -12.58
CA GLY A 247 1.24 2.42 -11.41
C GLY A 247 1.28 3.32 -10.17
N ALA A 248 1.44 4.64 -10.34
CA ALA A 248 1.41 5.64 -9.27
C ALA A 248 0.01 5.82 -8.68
N ILE A 249 -1.04 5.82 -9.52
CA ILE A 249 -2.42 6.10 -9.12
C ILE A 249 -3.06 4.93 -8.38
N GLY A 250 -2.64 3.69 -8.64
CA GLY A 250 -3.18 2.49 -7.97
C GLY A 250 -2.71 2.25 -6.53
N GLY A 251 -2.26 3.27 -5.78
CA GLY A 251 -1.44 3.20 -4.55
C GLY A 251 -1.48 1.95 -3.64
N THR A 252 -2.65 1.40 -3.29
CA THR A 252 -2.76 0.18 -2.46
C THR A 252 -2.64 -1.11 -3.26
N ILE A 253 -3.28 -1.20 -4.43
CA ILE A 253 -3.21 -2.34 -5.35
C ILE A 253 -1.89 -2.37 -6.12
N GLY A 254 -1.47 -1.22 -6.64
CA GLY A 254 -0.15 -0.96 -7.20
C GLY A 254 0.92 -1.08 -6.12
N GLY A 255 0.60 -0.74 -4.87
CA GLY A 255 1.39 -1.06 -3.68
C GLY A 255 1.55 -2.57 -3.50
N ALA A 256 0.47 -3.34 -3.46
CA ALA A 256 0.51 -4.80 -3.30
C ALA A 256 1.18 -5.52 -4.49
N LEU A 257 0.92 -5.07 -5.73
CA LEU A 257 1.57 -5.59 -6.93
C LEU A 257 3.04 -5.18 -6.97
N SER A 258 3.39 -3.95 -6.60
CA SER A 258 4.77 -3.50 -6.54
C SER A 258 5.51 -4.18 -5.39
N HIS A 259 4.95 -4.32 -4.20
CA HIS A 259 5.51 -5.13 -3.11
C HIS A 259 5.69 -6.58 -3.56
N TYR A 260 4.71 -7.17 -4.25
CA TYR A 260 4.91 -8.49 -4.83
C TYR A 260 6.11 -8.51 -5.80
N VAL A 261 6.17 -7.55 -6.74
CA VAL A 261 7.25 -7.45 -7.73
C VAL A 261 8.60 -7.13 -7.09
N PHE A 262 8.65 -6.25 -6.10
CA PHE A 262 9.87 -5.84 -5.43
C PHE A 262 10.33 -6.93 -4.47
N ASP A 263 9.47 -7.42 -3.58
CA ASP A 263 9.81 -8.39 -2.54
C ASP A 263 10.01 -9.82 -3.09
N ASN A 264 9.39 -10.17 -4.23
CA ASN A 264 9.45 -11.54 -4.78
C ASN A 264 10.09 -11.63 -6.17
N LEU A 265 10.30 -10.50 -6.86
CA LEU A 265 10.91 -10.50 -8.19
C LEU A 265 12.18 -9.66 -8.29
N HIS A 266 12.80 -9.23 -7.17
CA HIS A 266 14.08 -8.48 -7.09
C HIS A 266 14.85 -8.55 -8.42
N PRO A 267 14.67 -7.57 -9.34
CA PRO A 267 14.95 -7.82 -10.76
C PRO A 267 16.40 -8.26 -11.00
N GLY A 268 17.34 -7.70 -10.22
CA GLY A 268 18.75 -8.09 -10.26
C GLY A 268 19.00 -9.52 -9.80
N GLU A 269 18.56 -9.88 -8.58
CA GLU A 269 18.77 -11.24 -8.04
C GLU A 269 18.02 -12.29 -8.85
N TRP A 270 16.79 -11.99 -9.25
CA TRP A 270 15.99 -12.90 -10.07
C TRP A 270 16.63 -13.10 -11.45
N LEU A 271 17.11 -12.04 -12.10
CA LEU A 271 17.82 -12.16 -13.38
C LEU A 271 19.07 -13.02 -13.23
N GLU A 272 19.86 -12.81 -12.19
CA GLU A 272 21.05 -13.63 -11.93
C GLU A 272 20.69 -15.11 -11.67
N HIS A 273 19.66 -15.35 -10.86
CA HIS A 273 19.15 -16.68 -10.55
C HIS A 273 18.44 -17.37 -11.71
N ALA A 274 17.90 -16.63 -12.68
CA ALA A 274 17.26 -17.18 -13.87
C ALA A 274 18.27 -17.42 -15.00
N VAL A 275 19.23 -16.51 -15.19
CA VAL A 275 20.28 -16.60 -16.23
C VAL A 275 21.15 -17.83 -16.02
N LYS A 276 21.55 -18.11 -14.78
CA LYS A 276 22.45 -19.23 -14.49
C LYS A 276 21.86 -20.60 -14.87
N PRO A 277 20.64 -20.99 -14.48
CA PRO A 277 19.99 -22.22 -14.95
C PRO A 277 19.83 -22.28 -16.47
N ILE A 278 19.56 -21.14 -17.15
CA ILE A 278 19.48 -21.08 -18.61
C ILE A 278 20.84 -21.39 -19.23
N GLN A 279 21.93 -20.79 -18.73
CA GLN A 279 23.29 -21.07 -19.17
C GLN A 279 23.73 -22.50 -18.84
N GLU A 280 23.35 -23.04 -17.69
CA GLU A 280 23.63 -24.44 -17.33
C GLU A 280 22.89 -25.43 -18.23
N ALA A 281 21.64 -25.12 -18.60
CA ALA A 281 20.86 -25.92 -19.54
C ALA A 281 21.35 -25.78 -20.99
N MET A 282 21.92 -24.62 -21.34
CA MET A 282 22.37 -24.26 -22.68
C MET A 282 23.77 -23.62 -22.63
N PRO A 283 24.85 -24.38 -22.39
CA PRO A 283 26.19 -23.84 -22.13
C PRO A 283 26.76 -22.97 -23.27
N ASP A 284 26.26 -23.14 -24.49
CA ASP A 284 26.68 -22.36 -25.67
C ASP A 284 25.89 -21.05 -25.84
N ILE A 285 24.90 -20.77 -24.98
CA ILE A 285 24.13 -19.52 -25.05
C ILE A 285 24.98 -18.35 -24.53
N SER A 286 25.06 -17.27 -25.32
CA SER A 286 25.67 -16.02 -24.84
C SER A 286 24.93 -15.49 -23.62
N GLN A 287 25.64 -14.87 -22.68
CA GLN A 287 25.04 -14.22 -21.50
C GLN A 287 23.92 -13.23 -21.88
N GLU A 288 24.09 -12.47 -22.96
CA GLU A 288 23.08 -11.53 -23.45
C GLU A 288 21.77 -12.23 -23.89
N HIS A 289 21.86 -13.38 -24.57
CA HIS A 289 20.67 -14.16 -24.92
C HIS A 289 20.02 -14.81 -23.69
N ALA A 290 20.80 -15.33 -22.74
CA ALA A 290 20.25 -15.87 -21.50
C ALA A 290 19.53 -14.79 -20.68
N GLN A 291 20.09 -13.58 -20.62
CA GLN A 291 19.45 -12.41 -20.02
C GLN A 291 18.16 -12.04 -20.76
N SER A 292 18.16 -11.97 -22.08
CA SER A 292 16.93 -11.69 -22.85
C SER A 292 15.83 -12.73 -22.63
N ILE A 293 16.20 -14.00 -22.47
CA ILE A 293 15.24 -15.08 -22.15
C ILE A 293 14.68 -14.90 -20.74
N ALA A 294 15.55 -14.62 -19.76
CA ALA A 294 15.14 -14.36 -18.40
C ALA A 294 14.22 -13.12 -18.32
N GLU A 295 14.56 -12.01 -18.97
CA GLU A 295 13.72 -10.81 -19.07
C GLU A 295 12.33 -11.12 -19.65
N GLN A 296 12.26 -11.94 -20.70
CA GLN A 296 10.99 -12.35 -21.28
C GLN A 296 10.16 -13.18 -20.30
N ALA A 297 10.77 -14.11 -19.58
CA ALA A 297 10.10 -14.91 -18.55
C ALA A 297 9.62 -14.04 -17.38
N LEU A 298 10.41 -13.03 -16.98
CA LEU A 298 10.01 -12.06 -15.95
C LEU A 298 8.82 -11.22 -16.40
N GLN A 299 8.84 -10.76 -17.64
CA GLN A 299 7.73 -10.00 -18.22
C GLN A 299 6.45 -10.84 -18.26
N GLU A 300 6.54 -12.11 -18.69
CA GLU A 300 5.39 -13.02 -18.71
C GLU A 300 4.86 -13.29 -17.29
N LYS A 301 5.75 -13.49 -16.32
CA LYS A 301 5.39 -13.63 -14.89
C LYS A 301 4.65 -12.41 -14.36
N ALA A 302 5.14 -11.20 -14.67
CA ALA A 302 4.51 -9.95 -14.27
C ALA A 302 3.14 -9.74 -14.97
N GLU A 303 3.02 -10.08 -16.25
CA GLU A 303 1.75 -9.99 -16.99
C GLU A 303 0.67 -10.90 -16.40
N VAL A 304 1.00 -12.17 -16.15
CA VAL A 304 0.05 -13.15 -15.59
C VAL A 304 -0.33 -12.80 -14.15
N ALA A 305 0.63 -12.31 -13.34
CA ALA A 305 0.34 -11.81 -12.00
C ALA A 305 -0.61 -10.60 -12.03
N ALA A 306 -0.37 -9.64 -12.92
CA ALA A 306 -1.22 -8.47 -13.09
C ALA A 306 -2.63 -8.84 -13.57
N GLU A 307 -2.77 -9.80 -14.49
CA GLU A 307 -4.07 -10.31 -14.91
C GLU A 307 -4.83 -10.99 -13.76
N ALA A 308 -4.13 -11.77 -12.92
CA ALA A 308 -4.72 -12.41 -11.75
C ALA A 308 -5.23 -11.37 -10.74
N VAL A 309 -4.44 -10.34 -10.45
CA VAL A 309 -4.81 -9.22 -9.56
C VAL A 309 -6.02 -8.47 -10.11
N ALA A 310 -5.99 -8.09 -11.38
CA ALA A 310 -7.09 -7.37 -12.02
C ALA A 310 -8.41 -8.16 -11.96
N ARG A 311 -8.34 -9.48 -12.12
CA ARG A 311 -9.50 -10.37 -11.98
C ARG A 311 -10.04 -10.37 -10.55
N VAL A 312 -9.18 -10.54 -9.54
CA VAL A 312 -9.61 -10.56 -8.13
C VAL A 312 -10.22 -9.22 -7.71
N ILE A 313 -9.67 -8.09 -8.17
CA ILE A 313 -10.24 -6.77 -7.88
C ILE A 313 -11.60 -6.60 -8.56
N ALA A 314 -11.74 -7.03 -9.82
CA ALA A 314 -13.03 -6.99 -10.50
C ALA A 314 -14.09 -7.84 -9.76
N GLU A 315 -13.73 -9.04 -9.34
CA GLU A 315 -14.58 -9.91 -8.51
C GLU A 315 -14.87 -9.27 -7.13
N GLY A 316 -13.87 -8.61 -6.55
CA GLY A 316 -13.96 -7.89 -5.28
C GLY A 316 -14.93 -6.71 -5.33
N LYS A 317 -14.99 -5.97 -6.45
CA LYS A 317 -16.02 -4.93 -6.67
C LYS A 317 -17.43 -5.53 -6.71
N ASP A 318 -17.60 -6.62 -7.44
CA ASP A 318 -18.88 -7.32 -7.51
C ASP A 318 -19.28 -7.91 -6.15
N GLN A 319 -18.30 -8.28 -5.32
CA GLN A 319 -18.49 -8.70 -3.95
C GLN A 319 -18.86 -7.51 -3.04
N LEU A 320 -18.19 -6.36 -3.18
CA LEU A 320 -18.48 -5.15 -2.38
C LEU A 320 -19.95 -4.72 -2.49
N LEU A 321 -20.57 -4.92 -3.66
CA LEU A 321 -22.01 -4.68 -3.86
C LEU A 321 -22.91 -5.63 -3.04
N LYS A 322 -22.42 -6.82 -2.70
CA LYS A 322 -23.13 -7.84 -1.92
C LYS A 322 -22.85 -7.70 -0.42
N GLU A 323 -21.73 -7.11 -0.04
CA GLU A 323 -21.37 -6.91 1.36
C GLU A 323 -22.34 -5.97 2.08
N THR A 324 -22.47 -6.18 3.38
CA THR A 324 -23.34 -5.39 4.26
C THR A 324 -22.48 -4.49 5.14
N PHE A 325 -22.65 -3.19 4.96
CA PHE A 325 -22.01 -2.14 5.74
C PHE A 325 -22.83 -1.87 6.98
N THR A 326 -22.16 -1.84 8.13
CA THR A 326 -22.82 -1.66 9.43
C THR A 326 -22.28 -0.43 10.14
N ALA A 327 -23.17 0.34 10.75
CA ALA A 327 -22.82 1.42 11.67
C ALA A 327 -23.66 1.29 12.95
N GLU A 328 -23.00 1.37 14.09
CA GLU A 328 -23.61 1.23 15.42
C GLU A 328 -23.68 2.59 16.11
N ALA A 329 -24.81 2.86 16.75
CA ALA A 329 -25.02 4.10 17.51
C ALA A 329 -24.30 4.04 18.85
N THR A 330 -23.38 4.98 19.08
CA THR A 330 -22.52 4.98 20.28
C THR A 330 -22.93 6.00 21.33
N LYS A 331 -22.88 7.31 21.03
CA LYS A 331 -23.40 8.37 21.91
C LYS A 331 -23.76 9.61 21.09
N GLY A 332 -25.01 10.06 21.19
CA GLY A 332 -25.51 11.22 20.43
C GLY A 332 -25.70 10.96 18.92
N ASP A 333 -25.38 9.75 18.46
CA ASP A 333 -25.59 9.34 17.07
C ASP A 333 -27.09 9.32 16.73
N GLY A 334 -27.45 10.08 15.70
CA GLY A 334 -28.76 10.04 15.05
C GLY A 334 -28.74 9.23 13.75
N TRP A 335 -29.89 9.01 13.12
CA TRP A 335 -29.98 8.23 11.86
C TRP A 335 -29.10 8.81 10.77
N THR A 336 -29.00 10.13 10.74
CA THR A 336 -28.05 10.90 9.92
C THR A 336 -26.60 10.46 10.14
N HIS A 337 -26.15 10.30 11.38
CA HIS A 337 -24.77 9.91 11.69
C HIS A 337 -24.48 8.48 11.22
N LEU A 338 -25.41 7.55 11.46
CA LEU A 338 -25.25 6.17 10.99
C LEU A 338 -25.24 6.08 9.47
N ALA A 339 -26.14 6.82 8.79
CA ALA A 339 -26.21 6.86 7.33
C ALA A 339 -24.90 7.41 6.72
N ARG A 340 -24.31 8.43 7.33
CA ARG A 340 -23.01 8.97 6.94
C ARG A 340 -21.90 7.93 7.07
N LYS A 341 -21.78 7.24 8.22
CA LYS A 341 -20.77 6.19 8.48
C LYS A 341 -20.81 5.07 7.44
N VAL A 342 -21.98 4.48 7.18
CA VAL A 342 -22.09 3.38 6.19
C VAL A 342 -21.79 3.82 4.75
N VAL A 343 -22.21 5.03 4.36
CA VAL A 343 -21.92 5.57 3.02
C VAL A 343 -20.44 5.90 2.87
N HIS A 344 -19.85 6.53 3.90
CA HIS A 344 -18.44 6.85 3.98
C HIS A 344 -17.58 5.59 3.83
N ASP A 345 -17.84 4.56 4.64
CA ASP A 345 -17.07 3.31 4.59
C ASP A 345 -17.16 2.64 3.22
N TYR A 346 -18.33 2.65 2.57
CA TYR A 346 -18.48 2.17 1.20
C TYR A 346 -17.62 2.95 0.20
N LEU A 347 -17.58 4.28 0.32
CA LEU A 347 -16.77 5.14 -0.55
C LEU A 347 -15.27 4.95 -0.33
N VAL A 348 -14.82 4.79 0.91
CA VAL A 348 -13.42 4.45 1.23
C VAL A 348 -13.03 3.15 0.54
N ASN A 349 -13.83 2.09 0.71
CA ASN A 349 -13.58 0.80 0.07
C ASN A 349 -13.57 0.89 -1.47
N LEU A 350 -14.52 1.62 -2.05
CA LEU A 350 -14.62 1.80 -3.50
C LEU A 350 -13.43 2.59 -4.05
N ASN A 351 -13.00 3.64 -3.34
CA ASN A 351 -11.85 4.45 -3.68
C ASN A 351 -10.54 3.67 -3.59
N GLU A 352 -10.38 2.84 -2.56
CA GLU A 352 -9.19 1.99 -2.41
C GLU A 352 -9.10 0.93 -3.51
N LEU A 353 -10.21 0.28 -3.85
CA LEU A 353 -10.24 -0.74 -4.88
C LEU A 353 -10.12 -0.17 -6.30
N SER A 354 -10.66 1.03 -6.53
CA SER A 354 -10.58 1.69 -7.84
C SER A 354 -10.80 3.19 -7.77
N PRO A 355 -9.71 3.95 -7.52
CA PRO A 355 -9.78 5.39 -7.42
C PRO A 355 -10.26 6.04 -8.72
N ASP A 356 -9.91 5.47 -9.88
CA ASP A 356 -10.34 5.98 -11.20
C ASP A 356 -11.85 5.86 -11.47
N THR A 357 -12.54 4.96 -10.76
CA THR A 357 -13.99 4.76 -10.91
C THR A 357 -14.78 5.23 -9.70
N ALA A 358 -14.09 5.71 -8.65
CA ALA A 358 -14.74 6.27 -7.49
C ALA A 358 -15.50 7.53 -7.91
N PRO A 359 -16.78 7.66 -7.50
CA PRO A 359 -17.57 8.81 -7.86
C PRO A 359 -17.01 10.06 -7.16
N ASP A 360 -16.71 11.11 -7.93
CA ASP A 360 -16.41 12.44 -7.38
C ASP A 360 -17.73 13.08 -6.94
N LEU A 361 -18.07 12.92 -5.66
CA LEU A 361 -19.33 13.39 -5.09
C LEU A 361 -19.14 14.74 -4.39
N THR A 362 -19.99 15.69 -4.74
CA THR A 362 -20.11 16.95 -4.00
C THR A 362 -20.74 16.74 -2.62
N THR A 363 -20.49 17.66 -1.69
CA THR A 363 -21.12 17.66 -0.36
C THR A 363 -22.65 17.60 -0.46
N GLU A 364 -23.25 18.33 -1.39
CA GLU A 364 -24.69 18.32 -1.62
C GLU A 364 -25.21 16.92 -2.02
N GLN A 365 -24.45 16.18 -2.82
CA GLN A 365 -24.81 14.83 -3.22
C GLN A 365 -24.70 13.84 -2.05
N LEU A 366 -23.66 13.96 -1.23
CA LEU A 366 -23.51 13.13 -0.03
C LEU A 366 -24.64 13.38 0.97
N VAL A 367 -25.01 14.65 1.18
CA VAL A 367 -26.17 15.03 2.02
C VAL A 367 -27.48 14.51 1.44
N HIS A 368 -27.63 14.49 0.11
CA HIS A 368 -28.81 13.89 -0.52
C HIS A 368 -28.94 12.38 -0.27
N ILE A 369 -27.83 11.64 -0.33
CA ILE A 369 -27.78 10.19 -0.06
C ILE A 369 -28.19 9.94 1.39
N GLU A 370 -27.59 10.68 2.33
CA GLU A 370 -27.90 10.63 3.75
C GLU A 370 -29.39 10.88 4.04
N ASP A 371 -29.91 12.03 3.59
CA ASP A 371 -31.31 12.41 3.81
C ASP A 371 -32.28 11.39 3.22
N THR A 372 -31.94 10.80 2.06
CA THR A 372 -32.74 9.73 1.46
C THR A 372 -32.77 8.48 2.34
N LEU A 373 -31.64 8.07 2.89
CA LEU A 373 -31.55 6.92 3.81
C LEU A 373 -32.35 7.16 5.09
N VAL A 374 -32.20 8.33 5.70
CA VAL A 374 -32.95 8.71 6.91
C VAL A 374 -34.45 8.67 6.64
N LYS A 375 -34.91 9.23 5.50
CA LYS A 375 -36.32 9.20 5.10
C LYS A 375 -36.84 7.80 4.85
N GLU A 376 -36.08 6.94 4.20
CA GLU A 376 -36.46 5.54 3.98
C GLU A 376 -36.59 4.79 5.31
N GLN A 377 -35.67 5.02 6.24
CA GLN A 377 -35.71 4.42 7.57
C GLN A 377 -36.90 4.92 8.39
N LEU A 378 -37.13 6.23 8.47
CA LEU A 378 -38.31 6.78 9.16
C LEU A 378 -39.64 6.28 8.57
N ARG A 379 -39.69 6.05 7.24
CA ARG A 379 -40.87 5.49 6.57
C ARG A 379 -41.11 4.01 6.87
N SER A 380 -40.07 3.24 7.21
CA SER A 380 -40.20 1.82 7.58
C SER A 380 -40.89 1.62 8.94
N GLY A 381 -41.23 2.71 9.63
CA GLY A 381 -41.94 2.68 10.91
C GLY A 381 -41.04 2.88 12.13
N SER A 382 -39.75 3.16 11.92
CA SER A 382 -38.83 3.59 12.98
C SER A 382 -39.18 5.01 13.42
N LYS A 383 -40.26 5.14 14.20
CA LYS A 383 -40.66 6.40 14.87
C LYS A 383 -39.90 6.64 16.16
N GLU A 384 -39.07 5.67 16.57
CA GLU A 384 -38.31 5.73 17.81
C GLU A 384 -37.01 6.52 17.61
N LEU A 385 -36.67 7.29 18.64
CA LEU A 385 -35.33 7.85 18.81
C LEU A 385 -34.31 6.70 18.74
N ILE A 386 -33.16 6.95 18.12
CA ILE A 386 -32.10 5.94 18.10
C ILE A 386 -31.71 5.57 19.52
N HIS A 387 -31.61 4.27 19.78
CA HIS A 387 -31.04 3.73 21.00
C HIS A 387 -29.54 3.48 20.84
N LEU A 388 -28.80 3.51 21.95
CA LEU A 388 -27.42 3.03 21.94
C LEU A 388 -27.39 1.58 21.45
N ASP A 389 -26.32 1.21 20.75
CA ASP A 389 -26.10 -0.11 20.14
C ASP A 389 -27.04 -0.43 18.97
N GLN A 390 -27.91 0.50 18.57
CA GLN A 390 -28.75 0.32 17.40
C GLN A 390 -27.90 0.38 16.13
N LYS A 391 -28.09 -0.62 15.27
CA LYS A 391 -27.33 -0.77 14.02
C LYS A 391 -28.14 -0.31 12.81
N LEU A 392 -27.47 0.41 11.91
CA LEU A 392 -27.91 0.58 10.54
C LEU A 392 -27.10 -0.36 9.66
N GLU A 393 -27.78 -1.22 8.93
CA GLU A 393 -27.17 -2.19 8.01
C GLU A 393 -27.64 -1.91 6.58
N LEU A 394 -26.71 -1.72 5.65
CA LEU A 394 -27.00 -1.47 4.24
C LEU A 394 -26.10 -2.32 3.35
N THR A 395 -26.66 -2.92 2.32
CA THR A 395 -25.85 -3.59 1.30
C THR A 395 -25.13 -2.56 0.42
N GLY A 396 -23.93 -2.89 -0.06
CA GLY A 396 -23.18 -2.03 -0.98
C GLY A 396 -23.99 -1.69 -2.24
N ALA A 397 -24.79 -2.62 -2.77
CA ALA A 397 -25.69 -2.38 -3.90
C ALA A 397 -26.75 -1.31 -3.61
N LYS A 398 -27.26 -1.25 -2.37
CA LYS A 398 -28.21 -0.21 -1.97
C LYS A 398 -27.51 1.15 -1.93
N ILE A 399 -26.31 1.23 -1.35
CA ILE A 399 -25.51 2.46 -1.29
C ILE A 399 -25.16 2.94 -2.71
N GLN A 400 -24.67 2.06 -3.57
CA GLN A 400 -24.38 2.34 -4.98
C GLN A 400 -25.60 2.90 -5.73
N SER A 401 -26.79 2.32 -5.52
CA SER A 401 -28.02 2.82 -6.15
C SER A 401 -28.42 4.24 -5.70
N LEU A 402 -27.98 4.66 -4.51
CA LEU A 402 -28.22 6.01 -4.00
C LEU A 402 -27.19 7.00 -4.55
N ILE A 403 -25.93 6.57 -4.66
CA ILE A 403 -24.87 7.31 -5.35
C ILE A 403 -25.30 7.66 -6.78
N GLU A 404 -25.77 6.67 -7.55
CA GLU A 404 -26.25 6.87 -8.92
C GLU A 404 -27.39 7.91 -8.98
N LYS A 405 -28.36 7.82 -8.06
CA LYS A 405 -29.45 8.80 -7.97
C LYS A 405 -28.96 10.20 -7.58
N ALA A 406 -27.92 10.30 -6.76
CA ALA A 406 -27.33 11.56 -6.35
C ALA A 406 -26.52 12.20 -7.50
N GLN A 407 -25.83 11.39 -8.30
CA GLN A 407 -25.16 11.85 -9.52
C GLN A 407 -26.14 12.39 -10.57
N ASP A 408 -27.35 11.83 -10.62
CA ASP A 408 -28.44 12.28 -11.50
C ASP A 408 -29.23 13.50 -10.98
N LEU A 409 -28.78 14.15 -9.89
CA LEU A 409 -29.43 15.37 -9.41
C LEU A 409 -29.30 16.51 -10.42
N SER A 410 -30.40 17.20 -10.68
CA SER A 410 -30.36 18.40 -11.50
C SER A 410 -29.62 19.53 -10.79
N VAL A 411 -28.99 20.42 -11.56
CA VAL A 411 -28.29 21.61 -11.04
C VAL A 411 -29.17 22.39 -10.06
N LYS A 412 -30.46 22.57 -10.36
CA LYS A 412 -31.42 23.24 -9.46
C LYS A 412 -31.58 22.52 -8.12
N LYS A 413 -31.55 21.18 -8.09
CA LYS A 413 -31.62 20.43 -6.82
C LYS A 413 -30.33 20.60 -6.03
N ILE A 414 -29.17 20.56 -6.69
CA ILE A 414 -27.87 20.83 -6.05
C ILE A 414 -27.85 22.25 -5.46
N GLU A 415 -28.27 23.26 -6.22
CA GLU A 415 -28.38 24.65 -5.74
C GLU A 415 -29.33 24.80 -4.54
N ASN A 416 -30.47 24.09 -4.55
CA ASN A 416 -31.39 24.09 -3.41
C ASN A 416 -30.74 23.50 -2.16
N ILE A 417 -30.05 22.36 -2.27
CA ILE A 417 -29.33 21.74 -1.15
C ILE A 417 -28.23 22.71 -0.68
N SER A 418 -27.42 23.24 -1.59
CA SER A 418 -26.36 24.20 -1.28
C SER A 418 -26.88 25.46 -0.56
N THR A 419 -28.09 25.92 -0.89
CA THR A 419 -28.73 27.05 -0.20
C THR A 419 -29.04 26.69 1.25
N VAL A 420 -29.63 25.51 1.49
CA VAL A 420 -29.89 25.00 2.84
C VAL A 420 -28.60 24.81 3.62
N LEU A 421 -27.53 24.27 2.99
CA LEU A 421 -26.23 24.08 3.64
C LEU A 421 -25.59 25.39 4.13
N LYS A 422 -25.95 26.53 3.51
CA LYS A 422 -25.43 27.87 3.85
C LYS A 422 -26.26 28.59 4.91
N GLU A 423 -27.46 28.11 5.21
CA GLU A 423 -28.31 28.73 6.24
C GLU A 423 -27.66 28.54 7.62
N PRO A 424 -27.61 29.57 8.48
CA PRO A 424 -27.00 29.45 9.82
C PRO A 424 -27.65 28.39 10.72
N GLU A 425 -28.88 28.00 10.41
CA GLU A 425 -29.64 26.97 11.11
C GLU A 425 -29.21 25.55 10.70
N HIS A 426 -28.44 25.42 9.63
CA HIS A 426 -27.97 24.13 9.17
C HIS A 426 -26.78 23.64 10.01
N HIS A 427 -26.91 22.45 10.59
CA HIS A 427 -26.01 21.95 11.64
C HIS A 427 -24.82 21.09 11.14
N LEU A 428 -24.52 21.08 9.83
CA LEU A 428 -23.30 20.39 9.35
C LEU A 428 -22.07 21.27 9.61
N SER A 429 -21.21 20.81 10.50
CA SER A 429 -19.91 21.43 10.74
C SER A 429 -18.97 21.25 9.53
N SER A 430 -17.99 22.14 9.37
CA SER A 430 -16.93 21.99 8.35
C SER A 430 -16.17 20.67 8.52
N THR A 431 -15.89 20.26 9.76
CA THR A 431 -15.23 18.98 10.08
C THR A 431 -16.05 17.80 9.59
N THR A 432 -17.38 17.83 9.72
CA THR A 432 -18.24 16.77 9.19
C THR A 432 -18.23 16.75 7.66
N ILE A 433 -18.19 17.91 7.01
CA ILE A 433 -18.11 18.01 5.54
C ILE A 433 -16.78 17.43 5.04
N GLU A 434 -15.68 17.80 5.67
CA GLU A 434 -14.34 17.28 5.36
C GLU A 434 -14.28 15.77 5.58
N TRP A 435 -14.79 15.28 6.72
CA TRP A 435 -14.84 13.86 7.04
C TRP A 435 -15.71 13.09 6.03
N MET A 436 -16.86 13.61 5.60
CA MET A 436 -17.71 12.94 4.60
C MET A 436 -17.02 12.80 3.23
N ALA A 437 -16.07 13.68 2.93
CA ALA A 437 -15.28 13.67 1.71
C ALA A 437 -13.93 12.94 1.87
N ASP A 438 -13.55 12.57 3.10
CA ASP A 438 -12.36 11.77 3.33
C ASP A 438 -12.60 10.35 2.81
N THR A 439 -11.68 9.86 2.00
CA THR A 439 -11.74 8.52 1.43
C THR A 439 -10.57 7.66 1.88
N LYS A 440 -9.89 8.07 2.97
CA LYS A 440 -8.70 7.40 3.49
C LYS A 440 -8.98 6.48 4.68
N ASN A 441 -9.86 6.89 5.60
CA ASN A 441 -9.96 6.26 6.92
C ASN A 441 -11.31 5.63 7.15
N ILE A 442 -11.39 4.30 7.16
CA ILE A 442 -12.66 3.64 7.44
C ILE A 442 -13.16 3.94 8.88
N SER A 443 -14.45 4.21 9.02
CA SER A 443 -15.04 4.58 10.31
C SER A 443 -15.37 3.36 11.17
N ASN A 444 -15.70 2.23 10.55
CA ASN A 444 -15.87 0.94 11.21
C ASN A 444 -14.92 -0.10 10.60
N PRO A 445 -13.93 -0.62 11.35
CA PRO A 445 -13.00 -1.63 10.86
C PRO A 445 -13.66 -2.92 10.36
N SER A 446 -14.88 -3.25 10.80
CA SER A 446 -15.62 -4.41 10.28
C SER A 446 -16.11 -4.23 8.84
N ASN A 447 -16.08 -3.01 8.33
CA ASN A 447 -16.47 -2.68 6.95
C ASN A 447 -15.24 -2.64 6.01
N ASP A 448 -14.04 -3.01 6.46
CA ASP A 448 -12.79 -2.93 5.66
C ASP A 448 -12.64 -4.15 4.72
N PHE A 449 -13.54 -4.20 3.74
CA PHE A 449 -13.57 -5.26 2.73
C PHE A 449 -12.48 -5.08 1.66
N ALA A 450 -12.02 -3.85 1.41
CA ALA A 450 -10.99 -3.52 0.44
C ALA A 450 -9.65 -4.15 0.84
N ARG A 451 -9.29 -4.11 2.13
CA ARG A 451 -8.09 -4.80 2.63
C ARG A 451 -8.14 -6.31 2.41
N GLU A 452 -9.28 -6.95 2.67
CA GLU A 452 -9.47 -8.39 2.41
C GLU A 452 -9.32 -8.73 0.92
N ILE A 453 -9.90 -7.91 0.04
CA ILE A 453 -9.78 -8.06 -1.41
C ILE A 453 -8.33 -7.85 -1.87
N ALA A 454 -7.62 -6.88 -1.30
CA ALA A 454 -6.22 -6.59 -1.60
C ALA A 454 -5.30 -7.77 -1.22
N GLU A 455 -5.50 -8.38 -0.04
CA GLU A 455 -4.75 -9.58 0.37
C GLU A 455 -5.03 -10.77 -0.56
N ARG A 456 -6.30 -11.02 -0.93
CA ARG A 456 -6.60 -12.06 -1.93
C ARG A 456 -5.98 -11.78 -3.29
N ALA A 457 -5.93 -10.51 -3.71
CA ALA A 457 -5.29 -10.14 -4.97
C ALA A 457 -3.78 -10.43 -4.92
N LYS A 458 -3.13 -10.12 -3.79
CA LYS A 458 -1.72 -10.43 -3.55
C LYS A 458 -1.45 -11.94 -3.56
N GLU A 459 -2.26 -12.73 -2.88
CA GLU A 459 -2.16 -14.21 -2.92
C GLU A 459 -2.35 -14.75 -4.34
N ALA A 460 -3.34 -14.23 -5.08
CA ALA A 460 -3.56 -14.63 -6.48
C ALA A 460 -2.37 -14.26 -7.37
N ALA A 461 -1.75 -13.11 -7.16
CA ALA A 461 -0.52 -12.71 -7.85
C ALA A 461 0.61 -13.72 -7.58
N GLN A 462 0.82 -14.08 -6.32
CA GLN A 462 1.85 -15.03 -5.89
C GLN A 462 1.66 -16.41 -6.54
N ILE A 463 0.43 -16.95 -6.48
CA ILE A 463 0.08 -18.25 -7.07
C ILE A 463 0.28 -18.23 -8.59
N ALA A 464 -0.25 -17.19 -9.25
CA ALA A 464 -0.18 -17.06 -10.70
C ALA A 464 1.28 -16.96 -11.19
N ALA A 465 2.09 -16.20 -10.47
CA ALA A 465 3.49 -16.01 -10.78
C ALA A 465 4.35 -17.25 -10.47
N ALA A 466 4.06 -17.99 -9.38
CA ALA A 466 4.69 -19.28 -9.10
C ALA A 466 4.35 -20.31 -10.20
N THR A 467 3.11 -20.32 -10.66
CA THR A 467 2.65 -21.19 -11.76
C THR A 467 3.43 -20.92 -13.06
N VAL A 468 3.64 -19.64 -13.40
CA VAL A 468 4.47 -19.27 -14.58
C VAL A 468 5.91 -19.71 -14.39
N GLN A 469 6.47 -19.59 -13.18
CA GLN A 469 7.84 -20.02 -12.92
C GLN A 469 8.03 -21.53 -13.10
N GLU A 470 7.04 -22.35 -12.70
CA GLU A 470 7.08 -23.80 -12.87
C GLU A 470 6.86 -24.25 -14.32
N ILE A 471 6.02 -23.54 -15.09
CA ILE A 471 5.60 -23.95 -16.44
C ILE A 471 6.39 -23.25 -17.55
N ALA A 472 6.51 -21.92 -17.47
CA ALA A 472 7.04 -21.12 -18.58
C ALA A 472 8.57 -21.17 -18.65
N VAL A 473 9.29 -21.25 -17.52
CA VAL A 473 10.76 -21.32 -17.57
C VAL A 473 11.26 -22.54 -18.37
N PRO A 474 10.76 -23.77 -18.12
CA PRO A 474 11.08 -24.92 -18.98
C PRO A 474 10.67 -24.72 -20.44
N GLU A 475 9.49 -24.16 -20.71
CA GLU A 475 9.00 -23.99 -22.09
C GLU A 475 9.80 -22.93 -22.87
N ILE A 476 10.22 -21.86 -22.21
CA ILE A 476 11.03 -20.80 -22.82
C ILE A 476 12.46 -21.31 -23.07
N VAL A 477 13.04 -22.09 -22.15
CA VAL A 477 14.33 -22.77 -22.36
C VAL A 477 14.24 -23.73 -23.56
N ASP A 478 13.17 -24.53 -23.64
CA ASP A 478 12.95 -25.44 -24.78
C ASP A 478 12.82 -24.67 -26.11
N LYS A 479 12.11 -23.55 -26.13
CA LYS A 479 12.00 -22.68 -27.32
C LYS A 479 13.34 -22.05 -27.70
N GLY A 480 14.11 -21.58 -26.72
CA GLY A 480 15.45 -21.03 -26.93
C GLY A 480 16.38 -22.08 -27.55
N ALA A 481 16.34 -23.31 -27.04
CA ALA A 481 17.12 -24.43 -27.59
C ALA A 481 16.71 -24.78 -29.03
N GLU A 482 15.42 -24.76 -29.35
CA GLU A 482 14.93 -24.95 -30.73
C GLU A 482 15.40 -23.84 -31.69
N GLU A 483 15.46 -22.58 -31.24
CA GLU A 483 15.95 -21.47 -32.07
C GLU A 483 17.46 -21.53 -32.32
N ILE A 484 18.26 -21.93 -31.32
CA ILE A 484 19.70 -22.12 -31.49
C ILE A 484 19.96 -23.29 -32.46
N SER A 485 19.28 -24.42 -32.26
CA SER A 485 19.39 -25.57 -33.16
C SER A 485 19.05 -25.24 -34.61
N LYS A 486 18.02 -24.38 -34.84
CA LYS A 486 17.69 -23.92 -36.18
C LYS A 486 18.79 -23.04 -36.78
N LYS A 487 19.41 -22.15 -36.01
CA LYS A 487 20.49 -21.28 -36.51
C LYS A 487 21.74 -22.09 -36.88
N GLU A 488 22.13 -23.08 -36.08
CA GLU A 488 23.25 -23.96 -36.41
C GLU A 488 22.99 -24.82 -37.65
N SER A 489 21.75 -25.27 -37.87
CA SER A 489 21.39 -26.05 -39.07
C SER A 489 21.41 -25.25 -40.39
N VAL A 490 21.45 -23.91 -40.33
CA VAL A 490 21.48 -23.03 -41.51
C VAL A 490 22.92 -22.64 -41.89
N GLU A 491 23.89 -22.85 -41.00
CA GLU A 491 25.30 -22.47 -41.19
C GLU A 491 26.26 -23.68 -41.24
N GLU A 492 25.74 -24.89 -41.56
CA GLU A 492 26.60 -26.02 -41.92
C GLU A 492 27.26 -25.78 -43.28
N VAL A 493 28.27 -24.90 -43.30
CA VAL A 493 29.35 -24.95 -44.27
C VAL A 493 30.05 -26.27 -44.03
N VAL A 494 29.65 -27.31 -44.77
CA VAL A 494 30.33 -28.61 -44.78
C VAL A 494 31.80 -28.33 -45.12
N PRO A 495 32.76 -28.47 -44.19
CA PRO A 495 34.15 -28.40 -44.57
C PRO A 495 34.41 -29.62 -45.45
N GLU A 496 34.88 -29.41 -46.68
CA GLU A 496 35.36 -30.51 -47.53
C GLU A 496 36.37 -31.33 -46.72
N ILE A 497 35.96 -32.52 -46.28
CA ILE A 497 36.84 -33.45 -45.59
C ILE A 497 37.87 -33.90 -46.63
N PRO A 498 39.17 -33.59 -46.47
CA PRO A 498 40.17 -34.02 -47.43
C PRO A 498 40.17 -35.55 -47.52
N ASP A 499 40.24 -36.05 -48.75
CA ASP A 499 40.01 -37.44 -49.19
C ASP A 499 40.94 -38.49 -48.55
N LYS A 500 41.82 -38.07 -47.64
CA LYS A 500 42.82 -38.91 -46.96
C LYS A 500 42.48 -39.19 -45.49
N THR A 501 41.30 -38.82 -45.02
CA THR A 501 40.92 -39.05 -43.61
C THR A 501 40.58 -40.54 -43.38
N PRO A 502 41.28 -41.26 -42.48
CA PRO A 502 41.07 -42.69 -42.26
C PRO A 502 39.63 -43.03 -41.80
N SER A 503 39.07 -44.12 -42.32
CA SER A 503 37.65 -44.48 -42.17
C SER A 503 37.15 -44.59 -40.72
N HIS A 504 38.03 -44.95 -39.78
CA HIS A 504 37.70 -45.08 -38.36
C HIS A 504 37.43 -43.73 -37.68
N ILE A 505 38.02 -42.63 -38.15
CA ILE A 505 37.76 -41.28 -37.62
C ILE A 505 36.39 -40.76 -38.07
N LYS A 506 35.96 -41.08 -39.30
CA LYS A 506 34.60 -40.77 -39.79
C LYS A 506 33.51 -41.51 -38.99
N THR A 507 33.75 -42.75 -38.57
CA THR A 507 32.80 -43.52 -37.75
C THR A 507 32.71 -42.99 -36.32
N ILE A 508 33.82 -42.53 -35.72
CA ILE A 508 33.83 -41.98 -34.36
C ILE A 508 33.09 -40.63 -34.30
N LEU A 509 33.27 -39.76 -35.31
CA LEU A 509 32.55 -38.49 -35.44
C LEU A 509 31.03 -38.68 -35.64
N GLY A 510 30.60 -39.74 -36.32
CA GLY A 510 29.17 -40.06 -36.49
C GLY A 510 28.50 -40.70 -35.27
N VAL A 511 29.27 -41.31 -34.35
CA VAL A 511 28.73 -41.94 -33.13
C VAL A 511 28.64 -40.93 -31.98
N LEU A 512 29.54 -39.95 -31.91
CA LEU A 512 29.53 -38.92 -30.86
C LEU A 512 28.41 -37.88 -31.04
N SER A 513 27.98 -37.59 -32.27
CA SER A 513 26.87 -36.67 -32.55
C SER A 513 25.47 -37.28 -32.29
N GLY A 514 25.33 -38.61 -32.33
CA GLY A 514 24.06 -39.30 -32.09
C GLY A 514 23.69 -39.53 -30.61
N GLY A 515 24.68 -39.53 -29.70
CA GLY A 515 24.50 -39.88 -28.29
C GLY A 515 23.73 -38.83 -27.47
N ALA A 516 24.00 -37.54 -27.70
CA ALA A 516 23.36 -36.45 -26.96
C ALA A 516 21.88 -36.25 -27.35
N LEU A 517 21.57 -36.33 -28.64
CA LEU A 517 20.19 -36.27 -29.16
C LEU A 517 19.34 -37.46 -28.68
N GLY A 518 19.92 -38.65 -28.55
CA GLY A 518 19.24 -39.84 -28.04
C GLY A 518 18.87 -39.74 -26.55
N ALA A 519 19.77 -39.20 -25.72
CA ALA A 519 19.53 -38.98 -24.30
C ALA A 519 18.44 -37.90 -24.05
N TYR A 520 18.44 -36.85 -24.88
CA TYR A 520 17.43 -35.79 -24.83
C TYR A 520 16.02 -36.29 -25.20
N ALA A 521 15.90 -37.08 -26.27
CA ALA A 521 14.62 -37.67 -26.69
C ALA A 521 14.04 -38.64 -25.62
N ALA A 522 14.90 -39.41 -24.95
CA ALA A 522 14.48 -40.32 -23.87
C ALA A 522 13.94 -39.56 -22.64
N LYS A 523 14.58 -38.44 -22.26
CA LYS A 523 14.14 -37.59 -21.14
C LYS A 523 12.80 -36.91 -21.43
N LYS A 524 12.59 -36.45 -22.67
CA LYS A 524 11.31 -35.87 -23.14
C LYS A 524 10.15 -36.86 -23.09
N ILE A 525 10.38 -38.12 -23.46
CA ILE A 525 9.37 -39.20 -23.38
C ILE A 525 9.05 -39.54 -21.92
N PHE A 526 10.04 -39.51 -21.03
CA PHE A 526 9.84 -39.77 -19.60
C PHE A 526 9.01 -38.67 -18.91
N TRP A 527 9.30 -37.40 -19.21
CA TRP A 527 8.57 -36.26 -18.64
C TRP A 527 7.12 -36.18 -19.12
N LYS A 528 6.87 -36.44 -20.41
CA LYS A 528 5.51 -36.49 -20.97
C LYS A 528 4.62 -37.52 -20.26
N LYS A 529 5.19 -38.69 -19.89
CA LYS A 529 4.46 -39.73 -19.14
C LYS A 529 4.17 -39.36 -17.68
N GLN A 530 4.96 -38.49 -17.06
CA GLN A 530 4.73 -38.01 -15.70
C GLN A 530 3.55 -37.01 -15.69
N VAL A 531 3.51 -36.09 -16.65
CA VAL A 531 2.44 -35.10 -16.79
C VAL A 531 1.10 -35.76 -17.12
N GLU A 532 1.07 -36.72 -18.05
CA GLU A 532 -0.14 -37.49 -18.38
C GLU A 532 -0.65 -38.34 -17.19
N ALA A 533 0.21 -38.69 -16.23
CA ALA A 533 -0.18 -39.44 -15.03
C ALA A 533 -0.74 -38.55 -13.89
N VAL A 534 -0.42 -37.25 -13.91
CA VAL A 534 -0.94 -36.25 -12.96
C VAL A 534 -2.31 -35.74 -13.41
N GLU A 535 -2.50 -35.50 -14.71
CA GLU A 535 -3.81 -35.10 -15.29
C GLU A 535 -4.89 -36.19 -15.18
N ALA A 536 -4.50 -37.46 -15.00
CA ALA A 536 -5.44 -38.59 -14.87
C ALA A 536 -6.03 -38.77 -13.44
N LYS A 537 -5.74 -37.86 -12.50
CA LYS A 537 -6.24 -37.92 -11.11
C LYS A 537 -6.85 -36.58 -10.68
N GLU A 538 -8.04 -36.27 -11.18
CA GLU A 538 -8.96 -35.37 -10.47
C GLU A 538 -9.93 -36.21 -9.62
N PRO A 539 -10.11 -35.91 -8.31
CA PRO A 539 -11.23 -36.44 -7.55
C PRO A 539 -12.46 -35.53 -7.73
N GLU A 540 -13.58 -36.11 -8.17
CA GLU A 540 -14.91 -35.52 -8.03
C GLU A 540 -15.19 -35.28 -6.53
N GLN A 541 -15.20 -34.02 -6.09
CA GLN A 541 -15.76 -33.62 -4.80
C GLN A 541 -17.16 -33.04 -5.03
N GLU A 542 -18.17 -33.87 -4.81
CA GLU A 542 -19.56 -33.44 -4.65
C GLU A 542 -19.72 -32.73 -3.30
N SER A 543 -20.17 -31.48 -3.33
CA SER A 543 -20.61 -30.70 -2.18
C SER A 543 -21.96 -31.20 -1.63
N PRO A 544 -22.13 -31.45 -0.32
CA PRO A 544 -23.41 -31.87 0.22
C PRO A 544 -24.35 -30.66 0.37
N VAL A 545 -25.41 -30.66 -0.44
CA VAL A 545 -26.57 -29.77 -0.27
C VAL A 545 -27.40 -30.29 0.91
N ALA A 546 -27.45 -29.53 2.00
CA ALA A 546 -28.38 -29.76 3.10
C ALA A 546 -29.81 -29.44 2.64
N LYS A 547 -30.63 -30.47 2.43
CA LYS A 547 -32.09 -30.37 2.32
C LYS A 547 -32.70 -30.47 3.72
N THR A 548 -33.18 -29.34 4.23
CA THR A 548 -34.10 -29.29 5.37
C THR A 548 -35.42 -29.93 4.95
N THR A 549 -35.76 -31.07 5.56
CA THR A 549 -37.07 -31.70 5.43
C THR A 549 -37.73 -31.69 6.80
N VAL A 550 -38.88 -31.03 6.84
CA VAL A 550 -39.85 -31.02 7.94
C VAL A 550 -40.38 -32.43 8.16
N LEU A 551 -40.42 -32.90 9.41
CA LEU A 551 -41.39 -33.89 9.86
C LEU A 551 -41.60 -33.76 11.37
N ASP A 552 -42.87 -33.52 11.70
CA ASP A 552 -43.50 -33.73 13.01
C ASP A 552 -43.33 -35.18 13.48
N GLU A 553 -43.14 -35.38 14.78
CA GLU A 553 -44.03 -36.21 15.61
C GLU A 553 -43.59 -36.19 17.08
N ASP A 554 -44.62 -36.27 17.92
CA ASP A 554 -44.66 -36.21 19.38
C ASP A 554 -43.75 -37.23 20.09
N ILE A 555 -43.39 -36.95 21.36
CA ILE A 555 -43.55 -37.85 22.52
C ILE A 555 -42.97 -37.20 23.81
N GLU A 556 -43.92 -36.93 24.70
CA GLU A 556 -43.98 -37.04 26.18
C GLU A 556 -42.83 -36.62 27.12
N ASP A 557 -43.28 -35.82 28.10
CA ASP A 557 -42.70 -35.49 29.40
C ASP A 557 -42.07 -36.66 30.17
N THR A 558 -40.92 -36.42 30.79
CA THR A 558 -40.70 -36.88 32.18
C THR A 558 -39.67 -36.04 32.92
N VAL A 559 -40.13 -35.50 34.05
CA VAL A 559 -39.41 -34.78 35.10
C VAL A 559 -38.61 -35.76 35.96
N GLU A 560 -37.33 -35.47 36.29
CA GLU A 560 -36.77 -35.77 37.62
C GLU A 560 -35.45 -35.02 37.94
N LYS A 561 -35.22 -34.88 39.25
CA LYS A 561 -34.40 -33.90 40.02
C LYS A 561 -32.86 -34.09 39.98
N PRO A 562 -32.08 -33.08 40.45
CA PRO A 562 -30.61 -33.13 40.51
C PRO A 562 -30.09 -33.77 41.81
N VAL A 563 -28.96 -34.48 41.72
CA VAL A 563 -28.19 -35.02 42.85
C VAL A 563 -26.75 -34.49 42.81
N ALA A 564 -26.23 -34.25 44.02
CA ALA A 564 -25.08 -33.43 44.37
C ALA A 564 -23.69 -34.07 44.21
N GLN A 565 -22.71 -33.16 44.13
CA GLN A 565 -21.35 -33.15 44.73
C GLN A 565 -20.64 -34.47 45.06
N SER A 566 -19.40 -34.61 44.55
CA SER A 566 -18.32 -35.30 45.27
C SER A 566 -16.97 -34.60 45.05
N ALA A 567 -16.24 -34.44 46.14
CA ALA A 567 -14.93 -33.82 46.28
C ALA A 567 -13.77 -34.80 45.96
N PRO A 568 -12.55 -34.31 45.69
CA PRO A 568 -11.37 -35.17 45.59
C PRO A 568 -10.64 -35.36 46.93
N SER A 569 -10.16 -36.59 47.15
CA SER A 569 -9.35 -37.02 48.30
C SER A 569 -7.87 -36.59 48.20
N PRO A 570 -7.14 -36.48 49.33
CA PRO A 570 -5.74 -36.08 49.38
C PRO A 570 -4.78 -37.28 49.46
N ILE A 571 -3.54 -37.11 49.00
CA ILE A 571 -2.41 -38.00 49.29
C ILE A 571 -1.21 -37.14 49.71
N ALA A 572 -0.89 -37.19 51.01
CA ALA A 572 0.46 -37.02 51.58
C ALA A 572 1.15 -38.40 51.48
N GLU A 573 2.47 -38.63 51.57
CA GLU A 573 3.60 -37.96 52.21
C GLU A 573 4.84 -38.83 51.86
N LYS A 574 6.04 -38.27 51.71
CA LYS A 574 7.26 -38.72 52.40
C LYS A 574 8.53 -38.03 51.90
N GLU A 575 9.21 -37.43 52.87
CA GLU A 575 10.57 -36.93 52.85
C GLU A 575 11.60 -38.06 52.82
N GLU A 576 12.77 -37.82 52.24
CA GLU A 576 14.04 -38.32 52.76
C GLU A 576 15.16 -37.32 52.41
N SER A 577 15.80 -36.83 53.47
CA SER A 577 16.92 -35.88 53.49
C SER A 577 18.25 -36.62 53.52
N GLU A 578 19.26 -36.14 52.78
CA GLU A 578 20.66 -36.38 53.11
C GLU A 578 21.43 -35.06 53.20
N ASP A 579 22.27 -35.01 54.22
CA ASP A 579 23.01 -33.88 54.77
C ASP A 579 24.53 -34.17 54.64
N ILE A 580 25.36 -33.17 54.97
CA ILE A 580 26.80 -33.23 55.32
C ILE A 580 27.81 -32.67 54.27
N SER A 581 27.97 -31.34 54.35
CA SER A 581 29.19 -30.60 54.78
C SER A 581 30.36 -30.22 53.82
N PRO A 582 31.10 -29.11 54.15
CA PRO A 582 31.79 -28.22 53.20
C PRO A 582 33.30 -28.00 53.47
N LEU A 583 33.97 -27.12 52.69
CA LEU A 583 35.12 -26.21 52.99
C LEU A 583 35.85 -25.77 51.68
N PRO A 584 36.69 -24.72 51.63
CA PRO A 584 36.69 -23.44 52.36
C PRO A 584 36.89 -22.18 51.47
N ALA A 585 36.75 -21.02 52.12
CA ALA A 585 36.87 -19.65 51.62
C ALA A 585 38.29 -19.14 51.29
N VAL A 586 38.37 -18.09 50.46
CA VAL A 586 39.41 -17.03 50.43
C VAL A 586 38.74 -15.69 50.02
N VAL A 587 38.51 -14.73 50.95
CA VAL A 587 39.14 -13.38 51.10
C VAL A 587 38.89 -12.44 49.91
N ALA A 588 38.51 -11.15 49.95
CA ALA A 588 38.15 -10.05 50.87
C ALA A 588 37.57 -8.94 49.95
N GLY A 589 36.88 -7.87 50.34
CA GLY A 589 36.50 -7.28 51.62
C GLY A 589 35.88 -5.90 51.35
N ALA A 590 35.18 -5.38 52.37
CA ALA A 590 34.83 -3.98 52.68
C ALA A 590 34.02 -3.17 51.64
N LEU A 591 32.86 -2.61 51.95
CA LEU A 591 32.63 -1.59 52.99
C LEU A 591 31.15 -1.55 53.41
N ALA A 592 30.92 -1.50 54.71
CA ALA A 592 29.68 -1.06 55.32
C ALA A 592 30.01 0.09 56.30
N GLY A 593 29.04 0.99 56.51
CA GLY A 593 28.94 1.68 57.80
C GLY A 593 28.69 3.18 57.79
N ALA A 594 27.47 3.55 57.41
CA ALA A 594 26.48 4.23 58.25
C ALA A 594 26.77 5.59 58.96
N ALA A 595 25.73 6.43 58.85
CA ALA A 595 25.06 7.21 59.90
C ALA A 595 25.52 8.65 60.21
N ALA A 596 24.59 9.56 59.87
CA ALA A 596 23.94 10.60 60.69
C ALA A 596 24.79 11.72 61.35
N VAL A 597 24.37 12.98 61.11
CA VAL A 597 23.74 13.93 62.08
C VAL A 597 23.76 15.38 61.53
N GLU A 598 22.57 15.98 61.53
CA GLU A 598 22.16 17.39 61.74
C GLU A 598 23.14 18.60 61.74
N ALA A 599 22.64 19.67 61.11
CA ALA A 599 22.52 21.06 61.61
C ALA A 599 23.50 22.20 61.17
N ILE A 600 22.86 23.24 60.56
CA ILE A 600 23.08 24.71 60.62
C ILE A 600 24.15 25.40 59.74
N SER A 601 23.67 26.30 58.86
CA SER A 601 24.04 27.74 58.66
C SER A 601 23.96 28.11 57.15
N SER A 602 22.95 28.87 56.72
CA SER A 602 22.90 30.34 56.61
C SER A 602 23.96 30.99 55.69
N ALA A 603 23.53 31.40 54.49
CA ALA A 603 24.03 32.52 53.66
C ALA A 603 23.41 32.37 52.26
N LYS A 604 23.04 33.38 51.47
CA LYS A 604 22.89 34.83 51.58
C LYS A 604 22.35 35.23 50.20
N GLU A 605 21.19 35.91 50.12
CA GLU A 605 20.65 36.45 48.87
C GLU A 605 21.56 37.55 48.30
N PRO A 606 21.53 37.79 46.98
CA PRO A 606 21.74 39.12 46.43
C PRO A 606 20.45 39.67 45.83
N ASP A 607 19.99 40.71 46.50
CA ASP A 607 19.15 41.81 46.04
C ASP A 607 19.79 42.53 44.84
N HIS A 608 19.02 42.81 43.78
CA HIS A 608 19.32 43.85 42.82
C HIS A 608 18.04 44.50 42.26
N SER A 609 17.60 45.52 42.98
CA SER A 609 17.33 46.89 42.53
C SER A 609 16.52 47.11 41.24
N GLN A 610 15.36 47.74 41.48
CA GLN A 610 14.65 48.67 40.62
C GLN A 610 15.59 49.63 39.86
N ASP A 611 15.31 49.88 38.59
CA ASP A 611 15.47 51.20 38.01
C ASP A 611 14.36 51.48 36.98
N SER A 612 13.76 52.65 37.18
CA SER A 612 12.72 53.33 36.42
C SER A 612 13.09 53.64 34.98
N LEU A 613 12.11 53.78 34.09
CA LEU A 613 12.03 54.94 33.18
C LEU A 613 10.60 55.15 32.68
N ASP A 614 10.09 56.34 32.98
CA ASP A 614 8.87 56.96 32.48
C ASP A 614 8.96 57.30 30.98
N SER A 615 7.83 57.23 30.28
CA SER A 615 7.44 58.28 29.33
C SER A 615 5.95 58.18 28.97
N GLU A 616 5.14 59.04 29.60
CA GLU A 616 3.86 59.51 29.08
C GLU A 616 4.07 60.49 27.92
N ALA A 617 3.17 60.47 26.93
CA ALA A 617 2.65 61.69 26.30
C ALA A 617 1.35 61.39 25.51
N GLU A 618 0.30 62.07 25.94
CA GLU A 618 -1.07 62.12 25.39
C GLU A 618 -1.20 62.94 24.08
N LEU A 619 -2.45 62.95 23.57
CA LEU A 619 -3.15 63.89 22.66
C LEU A 619 -3.49 63.28 21.28
N SER A 620 -4.71 63.34 20.73
CA SER A 620 -5.93 64.07 21.12
C SER A 620 -7.16 63.59 20.34
N ASN A 621 -8.32 63.81 20.95
CA ASN A 621 -9.70 63.78 20.45
C ASN A 621 -9.98 64.44 19.08
N ASN A 622 -11.09 63.97 18.48
CA ASN A 622 -12.22 64.69 17.83
C ASN A 622 -12.71 63.83 16.64
N ASN A 623 -13.99 63.49 16.46
CA ASN A 623 -15.14 64.39 16.38
C ASN A 623 -16.46 63.58 16.46
N GLU A 624 -17.43 64.10 17.23
CA GLU A 624 -18.85 63.73 17.19
C GLU A 624 -19.65 64.61 16.20
N THR A 625 -20.92 64.22 16.01
CA THR A 625 -22.11 64.95 15.48
C THR A 625 -22.28 64.94 13.95
N ASN A 626 -23.43 64.58 13.36
CA ASN A 626 -24.83 64.96 13.62
C ASN A 626 -25.81 64.01 12.84
N MET A 627 -26.97 63.62 13.39
CA MET A 627 -28.35 64.08 13.04
C MET A 627 -28.73 63.95 11.54
N GLU A 628 -29.86 63.40 11.08
CA GLU A 628 -31.24 63.41 11.58
C GLU A 628 -32.14 62.52 10.66
N ASN A 629 -33.23 61.99 11.23
CA ASN A 629 -34.58 61.71 10.66
C ASN A 629 -34.79 61.46 9.14
N PHE A 630 -35.51 60.38 8.79
CA PHE A 630 -36.78 60.46 8.03
C PHE A 630 -37.66 59.22 8.23
N ASN A 631 -38.93 59.49 8.48
CA ASN A 631 -40.07 58.59 8.64
C ASN A 631 -40.94 58.68 7.37
N THR A 632 -41.55 57.55 6.96
CA THR A 632 -42.74 57.30 6.09
C THR A 632 -42.44 56.03 5.28
N GLY A 633 -43.11 54.88 5.43
CA GLY A 633 -44.55 54.66 5.49
C GLY A 633 -45.01 54.20 4.11
N GLU A 634 -45.37 52.91 3.96
CA GLU A 634 -46.42 52.42 3.04
C GLU A 634 -46.57 50.90 3.12
N SER A 635 -47.81 50.45 3.33
CA SER A 635 -48.30 49.08 3.23
C SER A 635 -48.37 48.62 1.77
N PRO A 636 -48.60 47.32 1.52
CA PRO A 636 -49.93 46.97 1.00
C PRO A 636 -50.57 45.75 1.64
N GLN A 637 -51.87 45.89 1.92
CA GLN A 637 -52.85 44.80 1.99
C GLN A 637 -53.09 44.23 0.58
N GLU A 638 -53.30 42.92 0.46
CA GLU A 638 -54.37 42.27 -0.31
C GLU A 638 -54.33 40.75 -0.01
N LEU A 639 -55.34 40.24 0.71
CA LEU A 639 -56.45 39.42 0.19
C LEU A 639 -56.01 38.01 -0.24
N ILE A 640 -56.38 36.99 0.55
CA ILE A 640 -57.20 35.86 0.10
C ILE A 640 -57.96 35.31 1.33
N ASP A 641 -59.27 35.30 1.17
CA ASP A 641 -60.31 34.61 1.91
C ASP A 641 -60.08 33.08 1.84
N GLU A 642 -60.29 32.36 2.94
CA GLU A 642 -61.26 31.26 2.96
C GLU A 642 -61.38 30.65 4.38
N SER A 643 -62.64 30.55 4.77
CA SER A 643 -63.24 30.04 6.00
C SER A 643 -62.94 28.58 6.30
N GLU A 644 -62.85 28.23 7.59
CA GLU A 644 -63.80 27.28 8.20
C GLU A 644 -63.72 27.30 9.73
N GLU A 645 -64.87 27.51 10.35
CA GLU A 645 -65.12 27.42 11.78
C GLU A 645 -65.09 25.95 12.24
N ALA A 646 -64.42 25.66 13.35
CA ALA A 646 -64.79 24.54 14.21
C ALA A 646 -64.40 24.85 15.68
N GLU A 647 -65.44 25.26 16.39
CA GLU A 647 -65.59 25.44 17.82
C GLU A 647 -65.28 24.16 18.61
N ILE A 648 -64.23 24.14 19.45
CA ILE A 648 -64.16 23.25 20.63
C ILE A 648 -63.47 23.99 21.80
N THR A 649 -64.28 24.44 22.74
CA THR A 649 -63.92 24.75 24.13
C THR A 649 -63.50 23.50 24.90
N ALA A 650 -62.35 23.53 25.58
CA ALA A 650 -62.15 22.83 26.86
C ALA A 650 -60.99 23.45 27.65
N GLU A 651 -61.31 23.99 28.82
CA GLU A 651 -60.39 24.44 29.86
C GLU A 651 -59.40 23.34 30.25
N GLN A 652 -58.10 23.65 30.22
CA GLN A 652 -57.12 22.97 31.06
C GLN A 652 -56.22 23.96 31.81
N LYS A 653 -56.24 23.76 33.12
CA LYS A 653 -55.56 24.44 34.21
C LYS A 653 -54.04 24.24 34.14
N PRO A 654 -53.18 25.27 34.31
CA PRO A 654 -51.74 25.06 34.31
C PRO A 654 -51.26 24.47 35.65
N ALA A 655 -50.48 23.38 35.55
CA ALA A 655 -49.71 22.79 36.65
C ALA A 655 -48.34 23.52 36.77
N PRO A 656 -47.70 23.47 37.96
CA PRO A 656 -46.63 24.40 38.32
C PRO A 656 -45.30 24.10 37.62
N SER A 657 -44.58 25.18 37.32
CA SER A 657 -43.23 25.21 36.76
C SER A 657 -42.22 24.40 37.59
N ALA A 658 -41.51 23.49 36.92
CA ALA A 658 -40.33 22.81 37.43
C ALA A 658 -39.11 23.76 37.44
N PRO A 659 -38.14 23.56 38.35
CA PRO A 659 -37.04 24.49 38.56
C PRO A 659 -35.98 24.39 37.44
N ASP A 660 -35.37 25.53 37.14
CA ASP A 660 -34.22 25.72 36.26
C ASP A 660 -33.15 24.64 36.48
N ALA A 661 -33.05 23.71 35.52
CA ALA A 661 -31.88 22.88 35.35
C ALA A 661 -30.86 23.67 34.53
N SER A 662 -29.82 24.14 35.21
CA SER A 662 -28.63 24.72 34.59
C SER A 662 -28.04 23.70 33.60
N PRO A 663 -27.81 24.04 32.33
CA PRO A 663 -27.28 23.08 31.37
C PRO A 663 -25.82 22.77 31.75
N ALA A 664 -25.60 21.56 32.26
CA ALA A 664 -24.26 20.98 32.35
C ALA A 664 -23.71 20.95 30.92
N THR A 665 -22.69 21.77 30.68
CA THR A 665 -21.94 21.77 29.43
C THR A 665 -21.09 20.49 29.42
N GLU A 666 -21.70 19.38 29.03
CA GLU A 666 -20.96 18.14 28.76
C GLU A 666 -20.17 18.33 27.47
N GLN A 667 -18.84 18.27 27.59
CA GLN A 667 -17.91 18.36 26.49
C GLN A 667 -18.15 17.17 25.54
N ILE A 668 -18.33 17.48 24.26
CA ILE A 668 -18.52 16.50 23.19
C ILE A 668 -17.14 15.96 22.81
N THR A 669 -16.81 14.77 23.28
CA THR A 669 -15.62 13.99 22.91
C THR A 669 -15.81 13.44 21.49
N THR A 670 -14.81 13.59 20.61
CA THR A 670 -14.90 13.12 19.20
C THR A 670 -14.64 11.60 19.09
N VAL A 671 -14.99 10.99 17.95
CA VAL A 671 -14.76 9.54 17.71
C VAL A 671 -13.26 9.19 17.70
N GLU A 672 -12.43 10.09 17.18
CA GLU A 672 -10.96 9.94 17.18
C GLU A 672 -10.40 9.96 18.61
N GLU A 673 -10.88 10.88 19.44
CA GLU A 673 -10.55 10.94 20.86
C GLU A 673 -11.00 9.67 21.61
N GLN A 674 -12.13 9.06 21.22
CA GLN A 674 -12.58 7.79 21.81
C GLN A 674 -11.69 6.59 21.40
N LEU A 675 -11.24 6.52 20.14
CA LEU A 675 -10.29 5.48 19.71
C LEU A 675 -8.94 5.61 20.42
N GLU A 676 -8.46 6.84 20.62
CA GLU A 676 -7.26 7.10 21.41
C GLU A 676 -7.42 6.64 22.87
N ILE A 677 -8.59 6.87 23.47
CA ILE A 677 -8.90 6.39 24.83
C ILE A 677 -8.87 4.85 24.90
N ASP A 678 -9.45 4.17 23.91
CA ASP A 678 -9.49 2.71 23.88
C ASP A 678 -8.09 2.11 23.70
N GLU A 679 -7.27 2.65 22.79
CA GLU A 679 -5.86 2.27 22.60
C GLU A 679 -5.03 2.52 23.88
N GLU A 680 -5.18 3.70 24.51
CA GLU A 680 -4.48 4.02 25.75
C GLU A 680 -4.83 3.02 26.86
N SER A 681 -6.11 2.63 26.96
CA SER A 681 -6.58 1.62 27.91
C SER A 681 -5.93 0.25 27.69
N GLU A 682 -5.75 -0.17 26.44
CA GLU A 682 -5.06 -1.42 26.11
C GLU A 682 -3.59 -1.38 26.51
N PHE A 683 -2.90 -0.25 26.29
CA PHE A 683 -1.50 -0.10 26.67
C PHE A 683 -1.29 -0.17 28.18
N ILE A 684 -2.17 0.47 28.95
CA ILE A 684 -2.15 0.41 30.42
C ILE A 684 -2.40 -1.03 30.88
N ARG A 685 -3.35 -1.74 30.26
CA ARG A 685 -3.67 -3.13 30.60
C ARG A 685 -2.48 -4.05 30.34
N ALA A 686 -1.77 -3.88 29.22
CA ALA A 686 -0.58 -4.65 28.90
C ALA A 686 0.55 -4.41 29.94
N ALA A 687 0.81 -3.14 30.30
CA ALA A 687 1.78 -2.82 31.34
C ALA A 687 1.39 -3.38 32.72
N ALA A 688 0.10 -3.33 33.09
CA ALA A 688 -0.40 -3.90 34.33
C ALA A 688 -0.27 -5.44 34.35
N GLU A 689 -0.51 -6.11 33.22
CA GLU A 689 -0.35 -7.57 33.11
C GLU A 689 1.13 -7.98 33.29
N HIS A 690 2.08 -7.19 32.77
CA HIS A 690 3.52 -7.41 33.01
C HIS A 690 3.85 -7.44 34.51
N ILE A 691 3.31 -6.50 35.28
CA ILE A 691 3.52 -6.45 36.74
C ILE A 691 2.82 -7.61 37.44
N LYS A 692 1.57 -7.89 37.08
CA LYS A 692 0.77 -8.97 37.67
C LYS A 692 1.45 -10.33 37.56
N GLN A 693 2.10 -10.60 36.44
CA GLN A 693 2.78 -11.87 36.18
C GLN A 693 4.13 -12.00 36.91
N ARG A 694 4.68 -10.90 37.41
CA ARG A 694 5.88 -10.87 38.26
C ARG A 694 5.56 -10.96 39.76
N LEU A 695 4.29 -10.95 40.14
CA LEU A 695 3.88 -11.19 41.52
C LEU A 695 4.08 -12.67 41.86
N ASP A 696 4.67 -12.98 43.01
CA ASP A 696 4.71 -14.36 43.50
C ASP A 696 3.28 -14.82 43.83
N LYS A 697 2.47 -13.90 44.36
CA LYS A 697 1.07 -14.11 44.73
C LYS A 697 0.23 -12.85 44.52
N TYR A 698 -1.02 -13.03 44.10
CA TYR A 698 -1.96 -11.92 43.90
C TYR A 698 -2.23 -11.12 45.18
N GLU A 699 -2.13 -11.77 46.34
CA GLU A 699 -2.32 -11.15 47.65
C GLU A 699 -1.30 -10.03 47.95
N GLU A 700 -0.15 -9.99 47.26
CA GLU A 700 0.83 -8.91 47.41
C GLU A 700 0.24 -7.52 47.09
N LEU A 701 -0.75 -7.45 46.20
CA LEU A 701 -1.49 -6.23 45.89
C LEU A 701 -2.37 -5.75 47.06
N GLN A 702 -2.75 -6.66 47.95
CA GLN A 702 -3.74 -6.42 49.01
C GLN A 702 -3.11 -6.36 50.40
N ILE A 703 -1.79 -6.54 50.51
CA ILE A 703 -1.09 -6.67 51.79
C ILE A 703 0.15 -5.75 51.75
N SER A 704 0.28 -4.85 52.72
CA SER A 704 1.51 -4.07 52.89
C SER A 704 2.68 -4.93 53.39
N ASP A 705 3.90 -4.39 53.34
CA ASP A 705 5.11 -5.12 53.76
C ASP A 705 5.10 -5.59 55.22
N ASP A 706 4.28 -4.99 56.08
CA ASP A 706 4.06 -5.40 57.48
C ASP A 706 2.98 -6.48 57.67
N GLY A 707 2.39 -6.99 56.58
CA GLY A 707 1.35 -8.01 56.60
C GLY A 707 -0.08 -7.48 56.83
N LYS A 708 -0.29 -6.16 56.90
CA LYS A 708 -1.63 -5.58 57.06
C LYS A 708 -2.40 -5.60 55.74
N LYS A 709 -3.68 -6.00 55.81
CA LYS A 709 -4.59 -5.95 54.66
C LYS A 709 -4.94 -4.49 54.32
N LEU A 710 -4.74 -4.12 53.06
CA LEU A 710 -5.10 -2.84 52.47
C LEU A 710 -6.56 -2.88 52.03
N THR A 711 -7.32 -1.82 52.32
CA THR A 711 -8.78 -1.84 52.12
C THR A 711 -9.31 -0.66 51.33
N THR A 712 -8.55 0.42 51.23
CA THR A 712 -8.95 1.60 50.46
C THR A 712 -8.33 1.60 49.07
N LYS A 713 -9.01 2.19 48.08
CA LYS A 713 -8.48 2.36 46.71
C LYS A 713 -7.11 3.06 46.71
N LYS A 714 -6.94 4.06 47.57
CA LYS A 714 -5.69 4.81 47.71
C LYS A 714 -4.54 3.92 48.22
N GLU A 715 -4.76 3.17 49.29
CA GLU A 715 -3.76 2.23 49.81
C GLU A 715 -3.37 1.17 48.77
N LEU A 716 -4.36 0.64 48.03
CA LEU A 716 -4.12 -0.34 46.97
C LEU A 716 -3.33 0.26 45.79
N GLN A 717 -3.62 1.52 45.42
CA GLN A 717 -2.86 2.22 44.38
C GLN A 717 -1.42 2.48 44.81
N GLU A 718 -1.21 2.97 46.04
CA GLU A 718 0.13 3.18 46.61
C GLU A 718 0.92 1.87 46.60
N ARG A 719 0.28 0.76 47.00
CA ARG A 719 0.89 -0.57 46.94
C ARG A 719 1.21 -1.02 45.52
N PHE A 720 0.31 -0.79 44.57
CA PHE A 720 0.58 -1.11 43.16
C PHE A 720 1.79 -0.34 42.63
N THR A 721 1.89 0.97 42.92
CA THR A 721 3.05 1.80 42.56
C THR A 721 4.36 1.31 43.20
N GLU A 722 4.33 0.84 44.44
CA GLU A 722 5.50 0.20 45.08
C GLU A 722 5.91 -1.09 44.35
N LEU A 723 4.96 -1.95 44.00
CA LEU A 723 5.22 -3.22 43.31
C LEU A 723 5.71 -2.99 41.88
N VAL A 724 5.18 -1.97 41.19
CA VAL A 724 5.74 -1.50 39.91
C VAL A 724 7.22 -1.17 40.08
N LYS A 725 7.59 -0.35 41.08
CA LYS A 725 8.99 0.02 41.31
C LYS A 725 9.89 -1.15 41.68
N LYS A 726 9.32 -2.15 42.36
CA LYS A 726 10.02 -3.38 42.75
C LYS A 726 10.28 -4.29 41.56
N TYR A 727 9.27 -4.53 40.72
CA TYR A 727 9.29 -5.58 39.69
C TYR A 727 9.63 -5.05 38.29
N TRP A 728 9.49 -3.75 38.03
CA TRP A 728 9.81 -3.12 36.75
C TRP A 728 11.26 -2.61 36.74
N ASN A 729 12.22 -3.53 36.71
CA ASN A 729 13.66 -3.26 36.93
C ASN A 729 14.60 -3.88 35.87
N GLU A 730 14.07 -4.60 34.89
CA GLU A 730 14.83 -5.21 33.79
C GLU A 730 14.47 -4.50 32.49
N PHE A 731 15.45 -3.89 31.83
CA PHE A 731 15.23 -3.09 30.63
C PHE A 731 16.18 -3.49 29.50
N ALA A 732 15.65 -3.43 28.28
CA ALA A 732 16.41 -3.49 27.06
C ALA A 732 15.99 -2.32 26.14
N THR A 733 16.93 -1.74 25.41
CA THR A 733 16.64 -0.63 24.51
C THR A 733 17.52 -0.64 23.27
N HIS A 734 17.14 0.14 22.26
CA HIS A 734 17.92 0.34 21.05
C HIS A 734 19.30 0.93 21.40
N GLY A 735 20.36 0.30 20.89
CA GLY A 735 21.71 0.82 20.91
C GLY A 735 22.14 1.31 19.52
N PHE A 736 22.91 2.37 19.48
CA PHE A 736 23.46 2.87 18.22
C PHE A 736 24.55 1.93 17.68
N THR A 737 24.47 1.58 16.40
CA THR A 737 25.45 0.71 15.75
C THR A 737 26.46 1.53 14.94
N LYS A 738 27.74 1.42 15.29
CA LYS A 738 28.85 2.06 14.57
C LYS A 738 29.77 1.01 13.96
N GLY A 739 29.53 0.67 12.70
CA GLY A 739 30.13 -0.51 12.06
C GLY A 739 29.54 -1.78 12.67
N ASP A 740 30.37 -2.69 13.17
CA ASP A 740 29.92 -3.92 13.86
C ASP A 740 29.89 -3.77 15.40
N ILE A 741 30.06 -2.54 15.91
CA ILE A 741 30.11 -2.26 17.34
C ILE A 741 28.77 -1.64 17.76
N LEU A 742 28.07 -2.32 18.67
CA LEU A 742 26.90 -1.78 19.36
C LEU A 742 27.36 -0.89 20.52
N GLU A 743 27.09 0.41 20.42
CA GLU A 743 27.43 1.37 21.45
C GLU A 743 26.39 1.34 22.59
N ARG A 744 26.83 1.55 23.83
CA ARG A 744 25.97 1.50 25.04
C ARG A 744 25.21 2.80 25.29
N HIS A 745 24.60 3.32 24.23
CA HIS A 745 23.72 4.49 24.27
C HIS A 745 22.68 4.37 23.16
N GLY A 746 21.47 4.85 23.44
CA GLY A 746 20.37 4.88 22.47
C GLY A 746 20.33 6.19 21.69
N ASP A 747 19.38 6.27 20.76
CA ASP A 747 18.98 7.53 20.15
C ASP A 747 18.16 8.40 21.13
N LEU A 748 17.62 9.51 20.64
CA LEU A 748 16.88 10.45 21.46
C LEU A 748 15.64 9.81 22.10
N ASP A 749 14.91 8.96 21.37
CA ASP A 749 13.67 8.35 21.87
C ASP A 749 13.97 7.31 22.97
N ALA A 750 14.94 6.44 22.74
CA ALA A 750 15.44 5.50 23.74
C ALA A 750 15.94 6.22 25.00
N GLU A 751 16.79 7.25 24.86
CA GLU A 751 17.35 7.99 25.99
C GLU A 751 16.28 8.80 26.74
N ALA A 752 15.28 9.35 26.04
CA ALA A 752 14.13 10.01 26.65
C ALA A 752 13.28 9.02 27.45
N ALA A 753 13.06 7.80 26.95
CA ALA A 753 12.36 6.76 27.69
C ALA A 753 13.10 6.39 28.99
N LEU A 754 14.43 6.24 28.93
CA LEU A 754 15.26 6.01 30.13
C LEU A 754 15.17 7.18 31.13
N PHE A 755 15.12 8.41 30.63
CA PHE A 755 14.91 9.60 31.46
C PHE A 755 13.55 9.59 32.16
N LEU A 756 12.47 9.22 31.46
CA LEU A 756 11.13 9.11 32.03
C LEU A 756 11.04 8.03 33.12
N LEU A 757 11.68 6.88 32.93
CA LEU A 757 11.79 5.84 33.97
C LEU A 757 12.45 6.41 35.23
N LYS A 758 13.55 7.15 35.07
CA LYS A 758 14.24 7.79 36.18
C LYS A 758 13.36 8.83 36.89
N GLU A 759 12.63 9.67 36.15
CA GLU A 759 11.70 10.65 36.73
C GLU A 759 10.52 9.97 37.49
N ALA A 760 10.10 8.78 37.05
CA ALA A 760 9.12 7.95 37.76
C ALA A 760 9.70 7.27 39.02
N GLY A 761 11.00 7.43 39.29
CA GLY A 761 11.70 6.76 40.38
C GLY A 761 11.96 5.27 40.13
N LEU A 762 11.94 4.84 38.86
CA LEU A 762 12.39 3.51 38.45
C LEU A 762 13.92 3.55 38.27
N VAL A 763 14.61 2.68 38.99
CA VAL A 763 16.07 2.62 38.94
C VAL A 763 16.47 1.82 37.70
N VAL A 764 17.00 2.53 36.69
CA VAL A 764 17.64 1.89 35.54
C VAL A 764 19.14 1.88 35.76
N ASP A 765 19.67 0.72 36.13
CA ASP A 765 21.11 0.52 36.19
C ASP A 765 21.67 0.35 34.77
N ARG A 766 22.52 1.29 34.37
CA ARG A 766 23.17 1.30 33.04
C ARG A 766 24.06 0.09 32.82
N ASP A 767 24.57 -0.54 33.88
CA ASP A 767 25.40 -1.74 33.77
C ASP A 767 24.59 -3.00 33.51
N THR A 768 23.31 -3.01 33.89
CA THR A 768 22.37 -4.11 33.63
C THR A 768 21.43 -3.85 32.45
N LEU A 769 21.39 -2.62 31.93
CA LEU A 769 20.63 -2.24 30.74
C LEU A 769 21.15 -2.98 29.51
N THR A 770 20.29 -3.74 28.86
CA THR A 770 20.65 -4.48 27.64
C THR A 770 20.45 -3.59 26.42
N PHE A 771 21.53 -3.25 25.73
CA PHE A 771 21.44 -2.61 24.42
C PHE A 771 21.30 -3.67 23.33
N VAL A 772 20.37 -3.46 22.41
CA VAL A 772 20.15 -4.32 21.25
C VAL A 772 20.19 -3.52 19.96
N GLU A 773 20.59 -4.18 18.87
CA GLU A 773 20.47 -3.60 17.53
C GLU A 773 18.99 -3.35 17.18
N LYS A 774 18.75 -2.39 16.28
CA LYS A 774 17.42 -2.12 15.74
C LYS A 774 16.74 -3.39 15.22
N GLY A 775 15.49 -3.60 15.63
CA GLY A 775 14.69 -4.79 15.26
C GLY A 775 15.08 -6.09 15.96
N LYS A 776 16.13 -6.09 16.79
CA LYS A 776 16.58 -7.28 17.53
C LYS A 776 16.00 -7.39 18.94
N GLY A 777 15.09 -6.49 19.33
CA GLY A 777 14.39 -6.55 20.62
C GLY A 777 13.61 -7.86 20.85
N LYS A 778 13.23 -8.56 19.78
CA LYS A 778 12.61 -9.89 19.85
C LYS A 778 13.52 -10.98 20.43
N GLN A 779 14.83 -10.76 20.47
CA GLN A 779 15.82 -11.70 21.02
C GLN A 779 15.96 -11.58 22.55
N VAL A 780 15.43 -10.51 23.15
CA VAL A 780 15.46 -10.29 24.59
C VAL A 780 14.40 -11.18 25.25
N LEU A 781 14.83 -12.10 26.10
CA LEU A 781 13.97 -13.17 26.64
C LEU A 781 13.04 -12.72 27.78
N SER A 782 13.37 -11.63 28.48
CA SER A 782 12.59 -11.10 29.61
C SER A 782 12.84 -9.60 29.83
N GLY A 783 11.95 -8.96 30.58
CA GLY A 783 12.06 -7.54 30.93
C GLY A 783 11.25 -6.65 30.01
N THR A 784 11.53 -5.35 30.05
CA THR A 784 10.88 -4.35 29.22
C THR A 784 11.77 -3.95 28.05
N ILE A 785 11.32 -4.21 26.84
CA ILE A 785 11.98 -3.91 25.58
C ILE A 785 11.40 -2.60 25.07
N ILE A 786 12.24 -1.58 24.99
CA ILE A 786 11.89 -0.23 24.58
C ILE A 786 12.52 0.03 23.21
N ASP A 787 11.73 0.51 22.26
CA ASP A 787 12.20 1.10 21.00
C ASP A 787 13.03 0.19 20.06
N SER A 788 12.84 -1.14 20.11
CA SER A 788 13.77 -2.06 19.42
C SER A 788 13.18 -3.34 18.83
N SER A 789 11.87 -3.53 18.90
CA SER A 789 11.18 -4.79 18.61
C SER A 789 10.45 -4.86 17.26
N GLU A 790 10.36 -3.76 16.50
CA GLU A 790 9.54 -3.67 15.27
C GLU A 790 8.06 -4.05 15.53
N THR A 791 7.53 -3.63 16.67
CA THR A 791 6.16 -3.92 17.06
C THR A 791 5.49 -2.66 17.61
N PHE A 792 4.45 -2.17 16.94
CA PHE A 792 3.71 -1.01 17.45
C PHE A 792 3.00 -1.28 18.78
N GLY A 793 2.99 -0.25 19.61
CA GLY A 793 2.19 -0.13 20.82
C GLY A 793 2.88 -0.74 22.03
N VAL A 794 2.04 -1.16 22.97
CA VAL A 794 2.48 -1.74 24.24
C VAL A 794 1.92 -3.15 24.34
N LYS A 795 2.79 -4.16 24.42
CA LYS A 795 2.39 -5.57 24.42
C LYS A 795 3.06 -6.36 25.53
N ALA A 796 2.27 -7.10 26.30
CA ALA A 796 2.77 -8.11 27.21
C ALA A 796 2.82 -9.46 26.49
N GLU A 797 4.01 -10.01 26.30
CA GLU A 797 4.24 -11.32 25.68
C GLU A 797 4.74 -12.34 26.70
N GLU A 798 4.64 -13.63 26.35
CA GLU A 798 5.15 -14.74 27.16
C GLU A 798 4.60 -14.72 28.60
N GLU A 799 3.28 -14.57 28.73
CA GLU A 799 2.60 -14.43 30.02
C GLU A 799 3.20 -13.27 30.84
N GLY A 800 3.44 -12.12 30.21
CA GLY A 800 3.96 -10.93 30.87
C GLY A 800 5.45 -11.01 31.23
N LYS A 801 6.21 -12.03 30.83
CA LYS A 801 7.68 -12.04 31.02
C LYS A 801 8.36 -10.92 30.23
N ARG A 802 7.82 -10.58 29.06
CA ARG A 802 8.30 -9.53 28.17
C ARG A 802 7.24 -8.44 28.05
N LEU A 803 7.64 -7.20 28.25
CA LEU A 803 6.82 -6.03 27.95
C LEU A 803 7.50 -5.26 26.83
N ILE A 804 6.83 -5.16 25.69
CA ILE A 804 7.30 -4.41 24.54
C ILE A 804 6.64 -3.04 24.56
N ILE A 805 7.43 -1.98 24.41
CA ILE A 805 6.99 -0.59 24.24
C ILE A 805 7.75 -0.05 23.04
N ASP A 806 7.09 -0.01 21.89
CA ASP A 806 7.76 0.31 20.64
C ASP A 806 6.77 0.92 19.65
N HIS A 807 7.26 1.77 18.77
CA HIS A 807 6.45 2.47 17.77
C HIS A 807 6.86 2.09 16.32
N HIS A 808 7.89 1.28 16.15
CA HIS A 808 8.36 0.82 14.86
C HIS A 808 7.38 -0.15 14.18
N THR A 809 6.99 0.19 12.95
CA THR A 809 6.22 -0.67 12.03
C THR A 809 6.64 -0.42 10.59
N ALA A 810 6.09 -1.22 9.67
CA ALA A 810 6.14 -0.91 8.25
C ALA A 810 5.49 0.46 7.92
N GLU A 811 4.51 0.89 8.71
CA GLU A 811 3.75 2.13 8.56
C GLU A 811 3.81 2.95 9.86
N PRO A 812 4.90 3.69 10.12
CA PRO A 812 5.10 4.38 11.38
C PRO A 812 4.10 5.54 11.54
N ARG A 813 3.47 5.63 12.72
CA ARG A 813 2.66 6.79 13.12
C ARG A 813 3.58 7.96 13.48
N ARG A 814 3.36 9.11 12.84
CA ARG A 814 4.25 10.29 12.93
C ARG A 814 4.15 11.07 14.25
N ASP A 815 3.14 10.78 15.04
CA ASP A 815 2.81 11.47 16.28
C ASP A 815 3.15 10.63 17.53
N VAL A 816 3.74 9.44 17.36
CA VAL A 816 4.01 8.48 18.43
C VAL A 816 5.49 8.11 18.45
N SER A 817 6.06 8.05 19.64
CA SER A 817 7.39 7.50 19.90
C SER A 817 7.32 6.55 21.11
N SER A 818 8.35 5.73 21.32
CA SER A 818 8.43 4.82 22.46
C SER A 818 8.45 5.59 23.79
N ALA A 819 9.12 6.74 23.85
CA ALA A 819 9.07 7.63 25.02
C ALA A 819 7.66 8.17 25.28
N LYS A 820 6.89 8.51 24.24
CA LYS A 820 5.50 8.97 24.39
C LYS A 820 4.57 7.86 24.88
N LEU A 821 4.69 6.65 24.32
CA LEU A 821 3.93 5.49 24.81
C LEU A 821 4.23 5.21 26.28
N LEU A 822 5.51 5.23 26.65
CA LEU A 822 5.93 5.03 28.04
C LEU A 822 5.42 6.15 28.96
N TYR A 823 5.51 7.41 28.54
CA TYR A 823 4.98 8.54 29.31
C TYR A 823 3.49 8.38 29.61
N ASN A 824 2.70 8.00 28.60
CA ASN A 824 1.26 7.80 28.75
C ASN A 824 0.97 6.71 29.80
N ILE A 825 1.69 5.59 29.76
CA ILE A 825 1.57 4.54 30.79
C ILE A 825 1.94 5.07 32.18
N LEU A 826 3.16 5.62 32.32
CA LEU A 826 3.69 5.98 33.64
C LEU A 826 2.87 7.08 34.31
N SER A 827 2.33 8.00 33.50
CA SER A 827 1.58 9.16 33.96
C SER A 827 0.07 8.96 34.04
N ASN A 828 -0.44 7.81 33.59
CA ASN A 828 -1.85 7.48 33.69
C ASN A 828 -2.26 7.34 35.18
N PRO A 829 -3.39 7.91 35.63
CA PRO A 829 -3.81 7.84 37.04
C PRO A 829 -4.01 6.43 37.60
N GLU A 830 -4.31 5.44 36.76
CA GLU A 830 -4.45 4.03 37.17
C GLU A 830 -3.10 3.35 37.38
N PHE A 831 -2.04 3.84 36.73
CA PHE A 831 -0.68 3.35 36.92
C PHE A 831 0.05 4.18 37.98
N GLY A 832 0.00 5.51 37.84
CA GLY A 832 0.24 6.51 38.88
C GLY A 832 1.68 6.60 39.36
N VAL A 833 2.67 6.21 38.55
CA VAL A 833 4.08 6.18 38.97
C VAL A 833 4.85 7.44 38.60
N LEU A 834 4.38 8.19 37.61
CA LEU A 834 4.94 9.48 37.19
C LEU A 834 3.90 10.59 37.35
N GLU A 835 4.26 11.66 38.05
CA GLU A 835 3.41 12.84 38.16
C GLU A 835 3.47 13.65 36.84
N LYS A 836 2.31 13.92 36.23
CA LYS A 836 2.22 14.80 35.06
C LYS A 836 2.72 16.21 35.41
N LYS A 837 3.64 16.72 34.60
CA LYS A 837 4.15 18.09 34.71
C LYS A 837 4.07 18.74 33.33
N PRO A 838 3.68 20.03 33.22
CA PRO A 838 3.55 20.68 31.91
C PRO A 838 4.82 20.67 31.05
N TRP A 839 6.00 20.63 31.67
CA TRP A 839 7.26 20.54 30.94
C TRP A 839 7.57 19.12 30.47
N LEU A 840 7.07 18.08 31.14
CA LEU A 840 7.18 16.69 30.69
C LEU A 840 6.31 16.46 29.46
N ASP A 841 5.09 17.02 29.43
CA ASP A 841 4.22 16.97 28.25
C ASP A 841 4.93 17.55 27.03
N LYS A 842 5.51 18.75 27.17
CA LYS A 842 6.29 19.42 26.12
C LYS A 842 7.57 18.67 25.73
N PHE A 843 8.26 18.07 26.70
CA PHE A 843 9.45 17.27 26.47
C PHE A 843 9.13 16.04 25.62
N VAL A 844 8.05 15.33 25.97
CA VAL A 844 7.60 14.12 25.25
C VAL A 844 7.09 14.47 23.86
N GLU A 845 6.35 15.57 23.71
CA GLU A 845 5.93 16.07 22.39
C GLU A 845 7.14 16.40 21.51
N TYR A 846 8.14 17.08 22.07
CA TYR A 846 9.39 17.38 21.37
C TYR A 846 10.13 16.12 20.91
N VAL A 847 10.28 15.13 21.80
CA VAL A 847 10.94 13.85 21.46
C VAL A 847 10.20 13.14 20.34
N ALA A 848 8.86 13.04 20.42
CA ALA A 848 8.07 12.39 19.38
C ALA A 848 8.15 13.12 18.03
N LYS A 849 8.17 14.46 18.03
CA LYS A 849 8.38 15.25 16.80
C LYS A 849 9.77 15.05 16.22
N GLU A 850 10.82 15.09 17.04
CA GLU A 850 12.20 14.95 16.59
C GLU A 850 12.49 13.55 16.07
N ASP A 851 11.95 12.53 16.72
CA ASP A 851 12.13 11.13 16.31
C ASP A 851 11.45 10.86 14.96
N ASN A 852 10.20 11.30 14.81
CA ASN A 852 9.43 11.14 13.57
C ASN A 852 9.74 12.20 12.49
N LYS A 853 10.63 13.17 12.77
CA LYS A 853 10.85 14.38 11.95
C LYS A 853 9.55 15.08 11.55
N ASN A 854 8.57 15.08 12.46
CA ASN A 854 7.23 15.58 12.22
C ASN A 854 7.10 17.06 12.60
N TYR A 855 7.87 17.89 11.91
CA TYR A 855 7.85 19.34 12.06
C TYR A 855 6.96 19.98 11.00
N THR A 856 6.17 20.96 11.40
CA THR A 856 5.49 21.84 10.44
C THR A 856 6.51 22.64 9.62
N PRO A 857 6.13 23.13 8.42
CA PRO A 857 7.01 23.98 7.63
C PRO A 857 7.49 25.22 8.38
N ASP A 858 6.66 25.79 9.25
CA ASP A 858 7.02 26.95 10.06
C ASP A 858 7.98 26.60 11.20
N GLU A 859 7.79 25.46 11.89
CA GLU A 859 8.77 24.96 12.87
C GLU A 859 10.12 24.66 12.20
N CYS A 860 10.12 24.07 11.00
CA CYS A 860 11.35 23.84 10.23
C CYS A 860 12.06 25.14 9.89
N ARG A 861 11.29 26.16 9.46
CA ARG A 861 11.81 27.49 9.12
C ARG A 861 12.39 28.16 10.36
N ASP A 862 11.65 28.17 11.46
CA ASP A 862 12.11 28.74 12.73
C ASP A 862 13.37 28.05 13.23
N PHE A 863 13.43 26.72 13.14
CA PHE A 863 14.63 25.95 13.48
C PHE A 863 15.82 26.35 12.60
N TRP A 864 15.61 26.47 11.29
CA TRP A 864 16.66 26.83 10.34
C TRP A 864 17.16 28.28 10.53
N GLU A 865 16.25 29.23 10.69
CA GLU A 865 16.55 30.65 10.92
C GLU A 865 17.30 30.88 12.23
N ASN A 866 17.07 30.02 13.23
CA ASN A 866 17.73 30.09 14.53
C ASN A 866 18.87 29.07 14.70
N TYR A 867 19.18 28.25 13.68
CA TYR A 867 20.16 27.16 13.80
C TYR A 867 21.52 27.66 14.31
N GLY A 868 22.04 28.75 13.74
CA GLY A 868 23.30 29.36 14.16
C GLY A 868 23.26 30.18 15.46
N ARG A 869 22.08 30.33 16.09
CA ARG A 869 21.93 30.91 17.44
C ARG A 869 21.76 29.85 18.52
N ASN A 870 21.19 28.70 18.15
CA ASN A 870 20.90 27.59 19.05
C ASN A 870 22.10 26.63 19.21
N PHE A 871 23.03 26.63 18.25
CA PHE A 871 24.31 25.93 18.26
C PHE A 871 25.46 26.94 18.11
#